data_AF-A0A9W5YA13-F1
#
_entry.id   AF-A0A9W5YA13-F1
#
_cell.length_a   1.000
_cell.length_b   1.000
_cell.length_c   1.000
_cell.angle_alpha   90.00
_cell.angle_beta   90.00
_cell.angle_gamma   90.00
#
_symmetry.space_group_name_H-M   'P 1'
#
loop_
_entity.id
_entity.type
_entity.pdbx_description
1 polymer ?
#
loop_
_entity_poly.entity_id
_entity_poly.type
_entity_poly.pdbx_seq_one_letter_code
_entity_poly.pdbx_strand_id
1 'polypeptide(L)'
;MKKLNFCLSIVLTFSIILSLTTDSMAETTSNIIYIKTAEDLVQLSKNCTLDTYSKNKIVKLTADIDLSNTDFKMIPSFSGIFDGDNHKISGFDNNTYGTNQGLFRYLEEDGVIKNLSVEGNIKPLGSKKEIGGIVGTNKGHIFNCSFSGDITGTTSIGGIVGYNNKSGIVQNCISYGNIIGEHYTGGIVGQNIGYITECTNESEVNTTDDSIPNNDMASYSIQNINLSKLNSTENVNAQTDTGGIVGYNQGIVESSENHGEVGYHHVGYNIGGIAGRQSGYINNCKNYATVKGRKDVSGIAGQAEPYIRLLFSEDTLEDIDDELVTLNNMVQDLIDNGDQSTETVKNRLDSLNSLTSSACDQMQDLLNNTTDYIDDSTSTVNTGIDRINHAVDQMEPVIDYFKNASDQLTNGFDEIGNGFDELAESSVSIRKSIHDIDDAFEDLNDAAECANSAFDNIARSMKLLERAAKNSPQFDKAIDELDSGLDDLHTAVNAGIEALNQIASLLENLNPPLNPDWIEFIDGLREQLEIMSEHLDSGIPKIKHALKIYQREFKRDQTLVRESLVWTKAAMEDFRDFCDYLYYGSKDLDYALDDVNNAVDSVNSGMQNFSNGMDYFSKATDQCTDGIDNIKSIIEEYNDYEKLQIPELKDYATESSDLLFEEIDKISNDLTLLNSEVKNESETFFDNLRKINSQIEVIADIIRDTLDTLSFDDTDIFEDVSDLTIIENSLEKGIVKGCYNEADILGDVNVGGIAGSMAIEYDFDPEDDIVDKGKQSFNFKYQTKALLMSSINKGNVQAKKDYVGGIIGRMDLGLVYSSENYGYIENIDGDYTGGITGSSDSVIRNCYSLSELTGRDYVGGITGYGTDIFNCFSLVKIDESKEFSGAIAGKIEGNFDKNYFVESELAGVDGISYGNKAMPQSYENFILNKRLPETFKSFELIFKADDEIIEVIPFEYGDSIELDKIPDIPAKKGYYATWPDYDYSGLEFSRTFDAIYTPMIQVLSSDSTNPQPKLLVEGEFNEDDNLKVEEINCTNKKINNRPQIEQWRVMLNTTENKASAYRLLKPDTKNKILLYEKTNDKWKKLKTTVDGSYVLFETDSKNFELAVVEKEADKTLYICLGILLVFILFMIMKKKRKARKAKKASKAKKTSKTKKAPKKKKTHKKK
;
A
#
# COMPACT_ATOMS: atom_id res chain seq x y z
N MET A 1 -77.55 36.95 -12.10
CA MET A 1 -76.14 37.40 -12.01
C MET A 1 -75.73 37.70 -10.57
N LYS A 2 -75.98 38.86 -9.92
CA LYS A 2 -75.39 39.13 -8.58
C LYS A 2 -75.67 38.09 -7.46
N LYS A 3 -76.89 37.52 -7.35
CA LYS A 3 -77.15 36.40 -6.41
C LYS A 3 -76.57 35.05 -6.85
N LEU A 4 -76.33 34.86 -8.15
CA LEU A 4 -75.69 33.64 -8.66
C LEU A 4 -74.19 33.68 -8.33
N ASN A 5 -73.52 34.81 -8.55
CA ASN A 5 -72.09 34.96 -8.24
C ASN A 5 -71.79 34.89 -6.73
N PHE A 6 -72.69 35.32 -5.85
CA PHE A 6 -72.48 35.17 -4.39
C PHE A 6 -72.63 33.72 -3.92
N CYS A 7 -73.60 32.97 -4.45
CA CYS A 7 -73.65 31.53 -4.21
C CYS A 7 -72.47 30.80 -4.87
N LEU A 8 -72.02 31.24 -6.06
CA LEU A 8 -70.84 30.69 -6.72
C LEU A 8 -69.57 30.96 -5.91
N SER A 9 -69.39 32.15 -5.34
CA SER A 9 -68.23 32.46 -4.50
C SER A 9 -68.25 31.71 -3.17
N ILE A 10 -69.43 31.50 -2.57
CA ILE A 10 -69.56 30.65 -1.37
C ILE A 10 -69.28 29.18 -1.74
N VAL A 11 -69.79 28.67 -2.86
CA VAL A 11 -69.48 27.30 -3.30
C VAL A 11 -68.00 27.15 -3.64
N LEU A 12 -67.36 28.10 -4.34
CA LEU A 12 -65.92 28.07 -4.61
C LEU A 12 -65.07 28.18 -3.34
N THR A 13 -65.43 29.04 -2.38
CA THR A 13 -64.69 29.09 -1.10
C THR A 13 -64.93 27.85 -0.23
N PHE A 14 -66.14 27.26 -0.24
CA PHE A 14 -66.35 25.97 0.41
C PHE A 14 -65.64 24.82 -0.32
N SER A 15 -65.53 24.86 -1.65
CA SER A 15 -64.74 23.91 -2.43
C SER A 15 -63.25 24.04 -2.19
N ILE A 16 -62.72 25.26 -2.01
CA ILE A 16 -61.31 25.50 -1.66
C ILE A 16 -61.01 25.06 -0.21
N ILE A 17 -61.98 25.20 0.71
CA ILE A 17 -61.86 24.71 2.09
C ILE A 17 -62.02 23.17 2.15
N LEU A 18 -62.85 22.56 1.30
CA LEU A 18 -62.93 21.09 1.17
C LEU A 18 -61.73 20.50 0.41
N SER A 19 -61.13 21.19 -0.56
CA SER A 19 -59.86 20.74 -1.17
C SER A 19 -58.66 20.87 -0.23
N LEU A 20 -58.85 21.48 0.95
CA LEU A 20 -57.85 21.55 2.03
C LEU A 20 -58.18 20.61 3.21
N THR A 21 -59.31 19.88 3.21
CA THR A 21 -59.63 18.86 4.22
C THR A 21 -60.52 17.74 3.68
N THR A 22 -60.07 16.48 3.83
CA THR A 22 -60.68 15.19 3.40
C THR A 22 -60.63 14.89 1.90
N ASP A 23 -60.21 13.72 1.40
CA ASP A 23 -59.55 12.51 1.97
C ASP A 23 -58.71 11.92 0.80
N SER A 24 -57.57 11.25 0.98
CA SER A 24 -57.23 10.25 1.99
C SER A 24 -56.21 10.80 3.04
N MET A 25 -56.23 10.45 4.33
CA MET A 25 -56.83 9.29 4.99
C MET A 25 -56.46 7.94 4.35
N ALA A 26 -55.23 7.89 3.81
CA ALA A 26 -54.38 6.75 4.11
C ALA A 26 -53.71 7.10 5.43
N GLU A 27 -53.79 6.21 6.41
CA GLU A 27 -52.90 6.29 7.56
C GLU A 27 -51.46 6.18 7.06
N THR A 28 -50.74 7.30 7.01
CA THR A 28 -49.36 7.31 7.50
C THR A 28 -49.40 7.83 8.93
N THR A 29 -49.89 6.95 9.80
CA THR A 29 -49.16 6.72 11.04
C THR A 29 -47.67 6.74 10.69
N SER A 30 -46.88 7.62 11.33
CA SER A 30 -45.46 7.33 11.48
C SER A 30 -45.43 6.01 12.24
N ASN A 31 -45.30 4.91 11.47
CA ASN A 31 -45.66 3.60 11.97
C ASN A 31 -44.42 3.07 12.69
N ILE A 32 -44.25 3.52 13.92
CA ILE A 32 -43.03 3.29 14.71
C ILE A 32 -42.89 1.78 14.92
N ILE A 33 -41.90 1.19 14.26
CA ILE A 33 -41.54 -0.21 14.42
C ILE A 33 -40.62 -0.28 15.63
N TYR A 34 -41.12 -0.81 16.74
CA TYR A 34 -40.32 -1.06 17.93
C TYR A 34 -39.67 -2.44 17.85
N ILE A 35 -38.35 -2.47 17.80
CA ILE A 35 -37.53 -3.68 17.85
C ILE A 35 -37.19 -3.96 19.33
N LYS A 36 -37.50 -5.17 19.79
CA LYS A 36 -37.29 -5.64 21.17
C LYS A 36 -36.46 -6.91 21.25
N THR A 37 -36.49 -7.71 20.20
CA THR A 37 -35.74 -8.97 20.10
C THR A 37 -35.04 -9.09 18.75
N ALA A 38 -34.12 -10.06 18.65
CA ALA A 38 -33.41 -10.34 17.41
C ALA A 38 -34.36 -10.81 16.29
N GLU A 39 -35.43 -11.53 16.63
CA GLU A 39 -36.48 -11.94 15.69
C GLU A 39 -37.24 -10.75 15.08
N ASP A 40 -37.46 -9.66 15.84
CA ASP A 40 -38.06 -8.44 15.30
C ASP A 40 -37.15 -7.83 14.22
N LEU A 41 -35.83 -7.83 14.44
CA LEU A 41 -34.84 -7.30 13.51
C LEU A 41 -34.67 -8.19 12.27
N VAL A 42 -34.73 -9.52 12.43
CA VAL A 42 -34.81 -10.48 11.33
C VAL A 42 -36.08 -10.27 10.49
N GLN A 43 -37.22 -9.97 11.13
CA GLN A 43 -38.46 -9.68 10.40
C GLN A 43 -38.39 -8.33 9.66
N LEU A 44 -37.73 -7.32 10.22
CA LEU A 44 -37.45 -6.06 9.53
C LEU A 44 -36.60 -6.31 8.29
N SER A 45 -35.47 -7.02 8.42
CA SER A 45 -34.60 -7.42 7.30
C SER A 45 -35.37 -8.10 6.17
N LYS A 46 -36.22 -9.08 6.49
CA LYS A 46 -37.07 -9.81 5.53
C LYS A 46 -38.10 -8.92 4.82
N ASN A 47 -38.54 -7.83 5.44
CA ASN A 47 -39.48 -6.88 4.82
C ASN A 47 -38.76 -5.80 3.98
N CYS A 48 -37.55 -5.40 4.39
CA CYS A 48 -36.67 -4.46 3.68
C CYS A 48 -35.97 -5.07 2.45
N THR A 49 -36.43 -6.22 1.95
CA THR A 49 -36.11 -6.70 0.59
C THR A 49 -36.81 -5.89 -0.50
N LEU A 50 -37.81 -5.08 -0.12
CA LEU A 50 -38.45 -4.09 -0.97
C LEU A 50 -37.99 -2.69 -0.52
N ASP A 51 -37.30 -1.98 -1.41
CA ASP A 51 -36.80 -0.60 -1.28
C ASP A 51 -37.80 0.39 -0.67
N THR A 52 -39.06 0.30 -1.11
CA THR A 52 -40.17 1.15 -0.70
C THR A 52 -40.81 0.74 0.63
N TYR A 53 -40.44 -0.40 1.23
CA TYR A 53 -41.03 -0.84 2.49
C TYR A 53 -40.67 0.07 3.66
N SER A 54 -39.42 0.53 3.75
CA SER A 54 -38.92 1.31 4.89
C SER A 54 -39.24 2.82 4.78
N LYS A 55 -39.63 3.29 3.59
CA LYS A 55 -39.97 4.69 3.32
C LYS A 55 -41.05 5.22 4.27
N ASN A 56 -40.80 6.41 4.82
CA ASN A 56 -41.64 7.08 5.84
C ASN A 56 -41.83 6.34 7.17
N LYS A 57 -41.04 5.30 7.48
CA LYS A 57 -41.09 4.58 8.77
C LYS A 57 -39.99 5.03 9.71
N ILE A 58 -40.27 4.91 11.01
CA ILE A 58 -39.29 5.07 12.07
C ILE A 58 -39.14 3.71 12.74
N VAL A 59 -37.94 3.13 12.69
CA VAL A 59 -37.55 1.96 13.45
C VAL A 59 -36.87 2.45 14.73
N LYS A 60 -37.27 1.93 15.89
CA LYS A 60 -36.66 2.22 17.18
C LYS A 60 -36.24 0.94 17.88
N LEU A 61 -34.97 0.85 18.27
CA LEU A 61 -34.57 -0.13 19.28
C LEU A 61 -35.15 0.26 20.65
N THR A 62 -35.42 -0.73 21.49
CA THR A 62 -35.91 -0.53 22.88
C THR A 62 -35.25 -1.46 23.90
N ALA A 63 -34.24 -2.19 23.44
CA ALA A 63 -33.35 -3.07 24.17
C ALA A 63 -32.11 -3.33 23.30
N ASP A 64 -31.01 -3.77 23.90
CA ASP A 64 -29.86 -4.28 23.16
C ASP A 64 -30.22 -5.62 22.51
N ILE A 65 -29.68 -5.87 21.31
CA ILE A 65 -30.05 -7.00 20.45
C ILE A 65 -28.83 -7.89 20.18
N ASP A 66 -28.90 -9.16 20.58
CA ASP A 66 -27.86 -10.17 20.30
C ASP A 66 -28.25 -11.02 19.08
N LEU A 67 -27.40 -11.01 18.05
CA LEU A 67 -27.58 -11.74 16.79
C LEU A 67 -26.87 -13.09 16.73
N SER A 68 -25.99 -13.44 17.69
CA SER A 68 -25.11 -14.63 17.62
C SER A 68 -25.83 -15.98 17.46
N ASN A 69 -27.14 -16.05 17.73
CA ASN A 69 -27.95 -17.27 17.60
C ASN A 69 -29.03 -17.16 16.49
N THR A 70 -28.88 -16.24 15.53
CA THR A 70 -29.89 -15.97 14.48
C THR A 70 -29.43 -16.31 13.06
N ASP A 71 -30.37 -16.35 12.12
CA ASP A 71 -30.12 -16.43 10.68
C ASP A 71 -29.91 -15.05 10.01
N PHE A 72 -29.80 -13.98 10.80
CA PHE A 72 -29.68 -12.61 10.31
C PHE A 72 -28.45 -12.44 9.39
N LYS A 73 -28.62 -11.68 8.29
CA LYS A 73 -27.54 -11.39 7.32
C LYS A 73 -27.26 -9.91 7.13
N MET A 74 -28.29 -9.13 6.84
CA MET A 74 -28.24 -7.68 6.61
C MET A 74 -29.67 -7.15 6.47
N ILE A 75 -29.86 -5.84 6.54
CA ILE A 75 -31.04 -5.13 6.03
C ILE A 75 -30.73 -4.73 4.57
N PRO A 76 -31.45 -5.26 3.55
CA PRO A 76 -31.03 -5.11 2.15
C PRO A 76 -31.03 -3.66 1.62
N SER A 77 -32.13 -2.93 1.82
CA SER A 77 -32.25 -1.50 1.48
C SER A 77 -33.08 -0.78 2.55
N PHE A 78 -32.69 0.45 2.91
CA PHE A 78 -33.36 1.23 3.93
C PHE A 78 -33.51 2.71 3.55
N SER A 79 -34.76 3.20 3.59
CA SER A 79 -35.19 4.55 3.20
C SER A 79 -36.05 5.24 4.28
N GLY A 80 -35.93 4.78 5.53
CA GLY A 80 -36.61 5.35 6.70
C GLY A 80 -35.63 5.89 7.74
N ILE A 81 -36.10 6.10 8.97
CA ILE A 81 -35.25 6.49 10.11
C ILE A 81 -35.03 5.25 11.00
N PHE A 82 -33.78 4.83 11.20
CA PHE A 82 -33.38 3.83 12.18
C PHE A 82 -32.73 4.54 13.36
N ASP A 83 -33.43 4.58 14.48
CA ASP A 83 -32.98 5.23 15.71
C ASP A 83 -32.65 4.15 16.74
N GLY A 84 -31.35 3.94 16.97
CA GLY A 84 -30.85 2.99 17.94
C GLY A 84 -31.17 3.36 19.39
N ASP A 85 -31.55 4.61 19.67
CA ASP A 85 -31.86 5.11 21.03
C ASP A 85 -30.71 4.86 22.05
N ASN A 86 -29.47 4.74 21.55
CA ASN A 86 -28.24 4.36 22.26
C ASN A 86 -28.16 2.88 22.68
N HIS A 87 -28.95 2.00 22.05
CA HIS A 87 -28.85 0.56 22.20
C HIS A 87 -27.78 -0.06 21.29
N LYS A 88 -27.28 -1.23 21.72
CA LYS A 88 -26.28 -2.00 20.99
C LYS A 88 -26.88 -3.17 20.22
N ILE A 89 -26.37 -3.43 19.02
CA ILE A 89 -26.55 -4.68 18.29
C ILE A 89 -25.22 -5.43 18.35
N SER A 90 -25.20 -6.64 18.91
CA SER A 90 -23.98 -7.46 19.08
C SER A 90 -24.09 -8.80 18.35
N GLY A 91 -22.95 -9.45 18.12
CA GLY A 91 -22.91 -10.79 17.51
C GLY A 91 -23.21 -10.79 16.01
N PHE A 92 -22.96 -9.67 15.32
CA PHE A 92 -23.20 -9.53 13.90
C PHE A 92 -22.08 -10.18 13.05
N ASP A 93 -22.17 -11.48 12.78
CA ASP A 93 -21.19 -12.18 11.93
C ASP A 93 -21.70 -12.33 10.48
N ASN A 94 -21.03 -11.66 9.53
CA ASN A 94 -21.39 -11.71 8.11
C ASN A 94 -20.27 -12.26 7.21
N ASN A 95 -20.39 -13.54 6.87
CA ASN A 95 -19.51 -14.28 5.96
C ASN A 95 -20.27 -14.72 4.68
N THR A 96 -21.13 -13.86 4.13
CA THR A 96 -21.87 -14.16 2.89
C THR A 96 -21.06 -13.85 1.63
N TYR A 97 -21.47 -14.41 0.50
CA TYR A 97 -20.90 -14.08 -0.81
C TYR A 97 -21.50 -12.78 -1.35
N GLY A 98 -20.66 -11.80 -1.72
CA GLY A 98 -21.08 -10.59 -2.44
C GLY A 98 -20.29 -9.32 -2.09
N THR A 99 -20.67 -8.21 -2.74
CA THR A 99 -20.27 -6.84 -2.42
C THR A 99 -21.33 -6.13 -1.56
N ASN A 100 -21.09 -4.89 -1.15
CA ASN A 100 -22.04 -4.05 -0.39
C ASN A 100 -22.47 -4.71 0.93
N GLN A 101 -21.51 -5.02 1.79
CA GLN A 101 -21.73 -5.77 3.02
C GLN A 101 -21.70 -4.86 4.25
N GLY A 102 -22.65 -5.06 5.16
CA GLY A 102 -22.79 -4.34 6.42
C GLY A 102 -24.08 -4.74 7.12
N LEU A 103 -24.36 -4.16 8.30
CA LEU A 103 -25.65 -4.35 8.99
C LEU A 103 -26.81 -3.92 8.07
N PHE A 104 -26.60 -2.85 7.31
CA PHE A 104 -27.38 -2.41 6.16
C PHE A 104 -26.52 -2.58 4.91
N ARG A 105 -27.13 -3.04 3.82
CA ARG A 105 -26.44 -3.16 2.52
C ARG A 105 -26.48 -1.85 1.74
N TYR A 106 -27.67 -1.26 1.58
CA TYR A 106 -27.86 0.09 1.04
C TYR A 106 -28.62 0.98 2.03
N LEU A 107 -28.09 2.18 2.30
CA LEU A 107 -28.87 3.29 2.87
C LEU A 107 -29.21 4.25 1.72
N GLU A 108 -30.50 4.37 1.41
CA GLU A 108 -30.98 5.25 0.33
C GLU A 108 -30.95 6.72 0.76
N GLU A 109 -31.18 7.66 -0.17
CA GLU A 109 -31.10 9.11 0.06
C GLU A 109 -32.00 9.62 1.20
N ASP A 110 -33.25 9.16 1.28
CA ASP A 110 -34.17 9.47 2.39
C ASP A 110 -33.79 8.78 3.72
N GLY A 111 -32.80 7.89 3.70
CA GLY A 111 -32.43 7.01 4.80
C GLY A 111 -31.62 7.72 5.89
N VAL A 112 -31.95 7.46 7.15
CA VAL A 112 -31.21 7.96 8.32
C VAL A 112 -30.93 6.83 9.30
N ILE A 113 -29.69 6.65 9.72
CA ILE A 113 -29.30 5.77 10.83
C ILE A 113 -28.70 6.64 11.93
N LYS A 114 -29.13 6.46 13.19
CA LYS A 114 -28.57 7.25 14.29
C LYS A 114 -28.55 6.55 15.65
N ASN A 115 -27.67 7.02 16.53
CA ASN A 115 -27.58 6.62 17.94
C ASN A 115 -27.45 5.09 18.12
N LEU A 116 -26.62 4.45 17.31
CA LEU A 116 -26.53 2.99 17.20
C LEU A 116 -25.09 2.50 17.38
N SER A 117 -24.90 1.53 18.28
CA SER A 117 -23.64 0.79 18.39
C SER A 117 -23.78 -0.61 17.80
N VAL A 118 -22.82 -1.04 16.97
CA VAL A 118 -22.78 -2.36 16.34
C VAL A 118 -21.49 -3.08 16.72
N GLU A 119 -21.57 -4.36 17.07
CA GLU A 119 -20.43 -5.25 17.33
C GLU A 119 -20.56 -6.55 16.54
N GLY A 120 -19.51 -6.93 15.82
CA GLY A 120 -19.52 -8.10 14.94
C GLY A 120 -18.25 -8.29 14.11
N ASN A 121 -18.17 -9.40 13.38
CA ASN A 121 -17.05 -9.71 12.49
C ASN A 121 -17.54 -9.86 11.04
N ILE A 122 -16.94 -9.12 10.11
CA ILE A 122 -17.37 -9.09 8.71
C ILE A 122 -16.22 -9.58 7.83
N LYS A 123 -16.31 -10.84 7.37
CA LYS A 123 -15.29 -11.47 6.52
C LYS A 123 -15.98 -12.14 5.31
N PRO A 124 -16.42 -11.35 4.31
CA PRO A 124 -17.21 -11.84 3.19
C PRO A 124 -16.43 -12.75 2.25
N LEU A 125 -17.16 -13.46 1.39
CA LEU A 125 -16.62 -14.37 0.39
C LEU A 125 -16.87 -13.83 -1.02
N GLY A 126 -16.10 -14.29 -2.00
CA GLY A 126 -16.17 -13.80 -3.38
C GLY A 126 -15.42 -12.49 -3.56
N SER A 127 -16.04 -11.50 -4.19
CA SER A 127 -15.40 -10.25 -4.64
C SER A 127 -15.05 -9.25 -3.53
N LYS A 128 -15.69 -9.33 -2.35
CA LYS A 128 -15.33 -8.59 -1.11
C LYS A 128 -15.21 -7.06 -1.22
N LYS A 129 -15.91 -6.43 -2.18
CA LYS A 129 -15.91 -4.96 -2.37
C LYS A 129 -17.02 -4.27 -1.57
N GLU A 130 -16.80 -3.01 -1.21
CA GLU A 130 -17.78 -2.10 -0.58
C GLU A 130 -18.28 -2.67 0.77
N ILE A 131 -17.40 -2.73 1.77
CA ILE A 131 -17.70 -3.34 3.08
C ILE A 131 -17.65 -2.27 4.16
N GLY A 132 -18.76 -2.10 4.89
CA GLY A 132 -18.86 -1.22 6.05
C GLY A 132 -19.38 -1.97 7.27
N GLY A 133 -18.87 -1.64 8.46
CA GLY A 133 -19.37 -2.23 9.72
C GLY A 133 -20.87 -1.99 9.94
N ILE A 134 -21.38 -0.84 9.50
CA ILE A 134 -22.80 -0.47 9.59
C ILE A 134 -23.48 -0.46 8.22
N VAL A 135 -22.87 0.14 7.19
CA VAL A 135 -23.48 0.30 5.86
C VAL A 135 -22.51 -0.09 4.74
N GLY A 136 -22.93 -0.96 3.81
CA GLY A 136 -22.14 -1.25 2.60
C GLY A 136 -21.95 0.00 1.72
N THR A 137 -23.05 0.49 1.13
CA THR A 137 -23.08 1.74 0.37
C THR A 137 -24.08 2.73 0.96
N ASN A 138 -23.61 3.96 1.22
CA ASN A 138 -24.40 5.05 1.79
C ASN A 138 -24.74 6.12 0.75
N LYS A 139 -26.03 6.48 0.65
CA LYS A 139 -26.54 7.68 -0.02
C LYS A 139 -27.31 8.61 0.93
N GLY A 140 -27.61 8.15 2.15
CA GLY A 140 -28.35 8.90 3.16
C GLY A 140 -27.45 9.37 4.29
N HIS A 141 -27.98 9.45 5.51
CA HIS A 141 -27.29 10.06 6.63
C HIS A 141 -27.03 9.09 7.81
N ILE A 142 -25.83 9.14 8.37
CA ILE A 142 -25.41 8.34 9.53
C ILE A 142 -24.88 9.28 10.62
N PHE A 143 -25.48 9.25 11.82
CA PHE A 143 -25.16 10.18 12.91
C PHE A 143 -24.99 9.48 14.27
N ASN A 144 -23.95 9.80 15.04
CA ASN A 144 -23.78 9.26 16.41
C ASN A 144 -23.76 7.72 16.45
N CYS A 145 -23.06 7.08 15.51
CA CYS A 145 -23.01 5.63 15.38
C CYS A 145 -21.60 5.10 15.65
N SER A 146 -21.49 3.87 16.17
CA SER A 146 -20.19 3.24 16.42
C SER A 146 -20.14 1.80 15.95
N PHE A 147 -19.02 1.38 15.36
CA PHE A 147 -18.74 -0.02 15.07
C PHE A 147 -17.58 -0.55 15.91
N SER A 148 -17.61 -1.84 16.26
CA SER A 148 -16.54 -2.52 17.00
C SER A 148 -16.37 -3.96 16.54
N GLY A 149 -15.21 -4.29 15.97
CA GLY A 149 -14.83 -5.66 15.61
C GLY A 149 -13.94 -5.76 14.38
N ASP A 150 -13.77 -6.99 13.87
CA ASP A 150 -12.91 -7.26 12.72
C ASP A 150 -13.64 -7.07 11.38
N ILE A 151 -13.05 -6.31 10.45
CA ILE A 151 -13.49 -6.25 9.05
C ILE A 151 -12.35 -6.72 8.15
N THR A 152 -12.65 -7.60 7.19
CA THR A 152 -11.67 -8.06 6.19
C THR A 152 -12.30 -8.05 4.80
N GLY A 153 -11.67 -7.34 3.86
CA GLY A 153 -12.17 -7.18 2.49
C GLY A 153 -11.06 -7.03 1.44
N THR A 154 -11.43 -6.54 0.25
CA THR A 154 -10.49 -6.24 -0.84
C THR A 154 -10.53 -4.76 -1.20
N THR A 155 -11.67 -4.23 -1.67
CA THR A 155 -11.80 -2.86 -2.18
C THR A 155 -12.88 -2.05 -1.44
N SER A 156 -12.59 -0.80 -1.07
CA SER A 156 -13.54 0.14 -0.44
C SER A 156 -14.08 -0.39 0.89
N ILE A 157 -13.19 -0.48 1.87
CA ILE A 157 -13.41 -1.10 3.19
C ILE A 157 -13.39 -0.03 4.27
N GLY A 158 -14.44 0.05 5.10
CA GLY A 158 -14.54 1.05 6.17
C GLY A 158 -15.16 0.53 7.46
N GLY A 159 -14.76 1.11 8.60
CA GLY A 159 -15.32 0.74 9.91
C GLY A 159 -16.83 1.01 10.02
N ILE A 160 -17.31 2.07 9.38
CA ILE A 160 -18.73 2.45 9.38
C ILE A 160 -19.35 2.22 8.00
N VAL A 161 -18.70 2.69 6.93
CA VAL A 161 -19.23 2.67 5.55
C VAL A 161 -18.20 2.12 4.56
N GLY A 162 -18.60 1.23 3.64
CA GLY A 162 -17.72 0.83 2.53
C GLY A 162 -17.53 1.95 1.51
N TYR A 163 -18.63 2.42 0.94
CA TYR A 163 -18.66 3.49 -0.06
C TYR A 163 -19.69 4.58 0.31
N ASN A 164 -19.24 5.83 0.44
CA ASN A 164 -20.08 6.99 0.74
C ASN A 164 -20.29 7.84 -0.54
N ASN A 165 -21.49 7.78 -1.11
CA ASN A 165 -21.86 8.45 -2.36
C ASN A 165 -22.01 9.98 -2.17
N LYS A 166 -22.18 10.73 -3.27
CA LYS A 166 -22.26 12.21 -3.33
C LYS A 166 -23.27 12.83 -2.34
N SER A 167 -24.42 12.19 -2.12
CA SER A 167 -25.44 12.64 -1.16
C SER A 167 -25.22 12.13 0.27
N GLY A 168 -24.29 11.18 0.47
CA GLY A 168 -24.09 10.49 1.73
C GLY A 168 -23.36 11.34 2.78
N ILE A 169 -23.89 11.37 4.01
CA ILE A 169 -23.27 12.05 5.14
C ILE A 169 -22.95 11.05 6.26
N VAL A 170 -21.71 11.08 6.74
CA VAL A 170 -21.24 10.33 7.93
C VAL A 170 -20.75 11.35 8.96
N GLN A 171 -21.45 11.46 10.10
CA GLN A 171 -21.15 12.46 11.13
C GLN A 171 -21.07 11.87 12.53
N ASN A 172 -20.10 12.32 13.33
CA ASN A 172 -19.94 11.95 14.74
C ASN A 172 -19.97 10.43 14.95
N CYS A 173 -19.22 9.71 14.13
CA CYS A 173 -19.15 8.25 14.13
C CYS A 173 -17.76 7.75 14.57
N ILE A 174 -17.72 6.59 15.23
CA ILE A 174 -16.49 6.04 15.83
C ILE A 174 -16.28 4.57 15.47
N SER A 175 -15.10 4.20 14.99
CA SER A 175 -14.72 2.82 14.69
C SER A 175 -13.70 2.27 15.68
N TYR A 176 -13.86 1.00 16.07
CA TYR A 176 -12.94 0.23 16.92
C TYR A 176 -12.70 -1.16 16.32
N GLY A 177 -11.53 -1.76 16.56
CA GLY A 177 -11.19 -3.11 16.12
C GLY A 177 -10.03 -3.13 15.13
N ASN A 178 -10.08 -4.06 14.16
CA ASN A 178 -9.06 -4.23 13.13
C ASN A 178 -9.71 -4.26 11.74
N ILE A 179 -9.25 -3.42 10.83
CA ILE A 179 -9.76 -3.27 9.47
C ILE A 179 -8.65 -3.61 8.48
N ILE A 180 -8.89 -4.64 7.68
CA ILE A 180 -7.94 -5.16 6.69
C ILE A 180 -8.56 -5.09 5.29
N GLY A 181 -7.87 -4.45 4.35
CA GLY A 181 -8.27 -4.31 2.95
C GLY A 181 -7.08 -4.07 2.02
N GLU A 182 -7.26 -4.38 0.74
CA GLU A 182 -6.20 -4.29 -0.28
C GLU A 182 -6.17 -2.90 -0.95
N HIS A 183 -7.34 -2.29 -1.20
CA HIS A 183 -7.49 -1.01 -1.88
C HIS A 183 -8.59 -0.15 -1.22
N TYR A 184 -8.36 1.16 -1.09
CA TYR A 184 -9.31 2.12 -0.52
C TYR A 184 -9.80 1.68 0.88
N THR A 185 -8.85 1.53 1.81
CA THR A 185 -9.13 1.04 3.18
C THR A 185 -9.12 2.20 4.15
N GLY A 186 -10.25 2.46 4.82
CA GLY A 186 -10.40 3.57 5.77
C GLY A 186 -10.83 3.10 7.16
N GLY A 187 -10.38 3.79 8.22
CA GLY A 187 -10.88 3.49 9.58
C GLY A 187 -12.38 3.77 9.74
N ILE A 188 -12.94 4.74 9.02
CA ILE A 188 -14.38 5.10 9.05
C ILE A 188 -15.09 4.78 7.73
N VAL A 189 -14.51 5.19 6.60
CA VAL A 189 -15.12 5.04 5.25
C VAL A 189 -14.10 4.49 4.25
N GLY A 190 -14.43 3.48 3.45
CA GLY A 190 -13.49 3.00 2.42
C GLY A 190 -13.21 4.05 1.34
N GLN A 191 -14.26 4.51 0.65
CA GLN A 191 -14.17 5.56 -0.37
C GLN A 191 -15.28 6.61 -0.18
N ASN A 192 -14.94 7.89 -0.32
CA ASN A 192 -15.84 9.02 -0.07
C ASN A 192 -15.96 9.98 -1.26
N ILE A 193 -17.20 10.21 -1.72
CA ILE A 193 -17.60 11.28 -2.64
C ILE A 193 -18.51 12.31 -1.92
N GLY A 194 -19.18 11.90 -0.83
CA GLY A 194 -20.02 12.76 0.01
C GLY A 194 -19.26 13.48 1.13
N TYR A 195 -19.89 13.60 2.30
CA TYR A 195 -19.38 14.36 3.45
C TYR A 195 -19.10 13.48 4.67
N ILE A 196 -17.88 13.59 5.21
CA ILE A 196 -17.47 13.01 6.50
C ILE A 196 -17.14 14.16 7.45
N THR A 197 -17.70 14.17 8.65
CA THR A 197 -17.40 15.23 9.63
C THR A 197 -17.43 14.75 11.07
N GLU A 198 -16.59 15.33 11.94
CA GLU A 198 -16.55 15.04 13.38
C GLU A 198 -16.36 13.54 13.73
N CYS A 199 -15.75 12.74 12.85
CA CYS A 199 -15.59 11.29 13.06
C CYS A 199 -14.25 10.95 13.73
N THR A 200 -14.20 9.85 14.47
CA THR A 200 -13.00 9.42 15.23
C THR A 200 -12.64 7.97 14.93
N ASN A 201 -11.43 7.71 14.44
CA ASN A 201 -10.93 6.34 14.30
C ASN A 201 -10.09 5.91 15.51
N GLU A 202 -10.50 4.80 16.12
CA GLU A 202 -9.81 4.10 17.22
C GLU A 202 -9.52 2.63 16.81
N SER A 203 -9.66 2.30 15.52
CA SER A 203 -9.37 0.99 14.96
C SER A 203 -8.01 0.95 14.27
N GLU A 204 -7.32 -0.18 14.40
CA GLU A 204 -6.11 -0.47 13.63
C GLU A 204 -6.50 -0.70 12.16
N VAL A 205 -5.79 -0.05 11.23
CA VAL A 205 -6.08 -0.13 9.80
C VAL A 205 -4.84 -0.68 9.09
N ASN A 206 -4.93 -1.89 8.52
CA ASN A 206 -3.82 -2.53 7.78
C ASN A 206 -2.49 -2.65 8.57
N THR A 207 -2.55 -2.86 9.89
CA THR A 207 -1.38 -2.96 10.79
C THR A 207 -0.69 -4.33 10.79
N THR A 208 -1.18 -5.31 10.02
CA THR A 208 -0.63 -6.67 9.94
C THR A 208 -0.15 -7.02 8.54
N ASP A 209 0.90 -7.84 8.48
CA ASP A 209 1.47 -8.37 7.23
C ASP A 209 0.63 -9.53 6.66
N ASP A 210 -0.66 -9.26 6.41
CA ASP A 210 -1.58 -10.19 5.76
C ASP A 210 -1.23 -10.41 4.27
N SER A 211 -0.22 -9.67 3.75
CA SER A 211 0.45 -9.95 2.48
C SER A 211 1.16 -11.33 2.47
N ILE A 212 1.43 -11.90 3.67
CA ILE A 212 1.93 -13.27 3.87
C ILE A 212 0.75 -14.25 4.04
N PRO A 213 0.36 -15.02 3.00
CA PRO A 213 -0.70 -16.00 3.12
C PRO A 213 -0.29 -17.21 3.97
N ASN A 214 -0.81 -17.24 5.20
CA ASN A 214 -0.77 -18.34 6.18
C ASN A 214 0.54 -18.55 6.97
N ASN A 215 0.36 -18.96 8.23
CA ASN A 215 1.38 -19.25 9.26
C ASN A 215 2.33 -20.45 8.98
N ASP A 216 2.56 -20.82 7.71
CA ASP A 216 3.35 -22.01 7.36
C ASP A 216 4.73 -21.63 6.80
N MET A 217 5.65 -21.27 7.69
CA MET A 217 7.09 -21.02 7.43
C MET A 217 7.84 -22.17 6.71
N ALA A 218 7.17 -23.30 6.45
CA ALA A 218 7.69 -24.42 5.69
C ALA A 218 7.66 -24.22 4.16
N SER A 219 6.89 -23.28 3.63
CA SER A 219 6.87 -22.97 2.18
C SER A 219 8.09 -22.16 1.72
N TYR A 220 8.61 -21.28 2.59
CA TYR A 220 9.71 -20.35 2.35
C TYR A 220 11.12 -20.96 2.44
N SER A 221 11.28 -22.24 2.09
CA SER A 221 12.61 -22.79 1.82
C SER A 221 13.18 -22.19 0.53
N ILE A 222 14.44 -21.76 0.54
CA ILE A 222 15.15 -21.09 -0.59
C ILE A 222 15.06 -21.91 -1.90
N GLN A 223 14.85 -23.23 -1.80
CA GLN A 223 14.69 -24.16 -2.93
C GLN A 223 13.32 -24.10 -3.63
N ASN A 224 12.34 -23.37 -3.08
CA ASN A 224 10.98 -23.18 -3.63
C ASN A 224 10.72 -21.72 -4.06
N ILE A 225 11.74 -20.86 -4.12
CA ILE A 225 11.59 -19.50 -4.62
C ILE A 225 11.36 -19.58 -6.14
N ASN A 226 10.15 -19.27 -6.58
CA ASN A 226 9.83 -19.23 -8.00
C ASN A 226 10.26 -17.86 -8.58
N LEU A 227 11.35 -17.83 -9.35
CA LEU A 227 11.92 -16.58 -9.87
C LEU A 227 10.96 -15.83 -10.82
N SER A 228 9.96 -16.49 -11.41
CA SER A 228 8.95 -15.82 -12.24
C SER A 228 8.09 -14.82 -11.45
N LYS A 229 7.97 -14.98 -10.13
CA LYS A 229 7.20 -14.06 -9.25
C LYS A 229 7.97 -12.82 -8.80
N LEU A 230 9.25 -12.66 -9.20
CA LEU A 230 10.10 -11.55 -8.75
C LEU A 230 10.27 -10.43 -9.80
N ASN A 231 9.72 -10.60 -11.01
CA ASN A 231 9.99 -9.73 -12.16
C ASN A 231 8.79 -8.89 -12.65
N SER A 232 7.67 -8.81 -11.92
CA SER A 232 6.63 -7.81 -12.17
C SER A 232 6.41 -6.92 -10.96
N THR A 233 6.27 -5.61 -11.21
CA THR A 233 5.99 -4.57 -10.22
C THR A 233 4.63 -4.74 -9.52
N GLU A 234 3.75 -5.59 -10.06
CA GLU A 234 2.42 -5.93 -9.53
C GLU A 234 2.43 -7.15 -8.60
N ASN A 235 3.54 -7.90 -8.49
CA ASN A 235 3.58 -9.15 -7.70
C ASN A 235 3.87 -8.96 -6.20
N VAL A 236 3.55 -7.78 -5.65
CA VAL A 236 3.45 -7.57 -4.20
C VAL A 236 1.99 -7.30 -3.90
N ASN A 237 1.38 -8.08 -3.00
CA ASN A 237 0.07 -7.80 -2.40
C ASN A 237 0.16 -6.54 -1.51
N ALA A 238 0.40 -5.39 -2.13
CA ALA A 238 0.65 -4.13 -1.46
C ALA A 238 -0.67 -3.39 -1.25
N GLN A 239 -0.99 -3.10 0.01
CA GLN A 239 -2.17 -2.31 0.39
C GLN A 239 -2.05 -0.91 -0.23
N THR A 240 -3.01 -0.49 -1.07
CA THR A 240 -3.04 0.87 -1.62
C THR A 240 -4.12 1.72 -0.96
N ASP A 241 -3.85 3.02 -0.86
CA ASP A 241 -4.85 4.02 -0.48
C ASP A 241 -5.47 3.69 0.89
N THR A 242 -4.60 3.58 1.89
CA THR A 242 -4.98 3.26 3.28
C THR A 242 -5.00 4.53 4.12
N GLY A 243 -6.13 4.82 4.76
CA GLY A 243 -6.30 6.01 5.60
C GLY A 243 -6.89 5.73 6.98
N GLY A 244 -6.49 6.50 7.99
CA GLY A 244 -7.08 6.40 9.33
C GLY A 244 -8.56 6.80 9.37
N ILE A 245 -9.03 7.73 8.53
CA ILE A 245 -10.46 8.05 8.38
C ILE A 245 -11.03 7.47 7.09
N VAL A 246 -10.35 7.66 5.97
CA VAL A 246 -10.85 7.33 4.62
C VAL A 246 -9.77 6.75 3.71
N GLY A 247 -10.07 5.71 2.94
CA GLY A 247 -9.10 5.18 1.97
C GLY A 247 -8.85 6.15 0.81
N TYR A 248 -9.89 6.45 0.03
CA TYR A 248 -9.84 7.46 -1.04
C TYR A 248 -10.93 8.53 -0.87
N ASN A 249 -10.53 9.81 -0.84
CA ASN A 249 -11.44 10.94 -0.73
C ASN A 249 -11.48 11.81 -2.01
N GLN A 250 -12.67 11.88 -2.61
CA GLN A 250 -13.03 12.79 -3.71
C GLN A 250 -14.12 13.81 -3.27
N GLY A 251 -14.65 13.62 -2.05
CA GLY A 251 -15.64 14.47 -1.38
C GLY A 251 -15.01 15.36 -0.31
N ILE A 252 -15.71 15.54 0.81
CA ILE A 252 -15.31 16.45 1.88
C ILE A 252 -15.08 15.66 3.18
N VAL A 253 -13.96 15.91 3.87
CA VAL A 253 -13.65 15.39 5.22
C VAL A 253 -13.29 16.55 6.15
N GLU A 254 -14.01 16.71 7.26
CA GLU A 254 -13.77 17.80 8.19
C GLU A 254 -13.68 17.37 9.66
N SER A 255 -12.87 18.09 10.43
CA SER A 255 -12.83 18.04 11.90
C SER A 255 -12.77 16.62 12.49
N SER A 256 -12.14 15.69 11.77
CA SER A 256 -12.09 14.26 12.09
C SER A 256 -10.70 13.86 12.61
N GLU A 257 -10.65 12.88 13.50
CA GLU A 257 -9.45 12.54 14.27
C GLU A 257 -9.07 11.07 14.20
N ASN A 258 -7.79 10.77 13.99
CA ASN A 258 -7.26 9.41 14.00
C ASN A 258 -6.39 9.14 15.24
N HIS A 259 -6.73 8.09 15.98
CA HIS A 259 -6.03 7.57 17.16
C HIS A 259 -5.64 6.09 17.02
N GLY A 260 -6.08 5.39 15.96
CA GLY A 260 -5.65 4.03 15.61
C GLY A 260 -4.46 3.99 14.63
N GLU A 261 -3.53 3.04 14.83
CA GLU A 261 -2.34 2.88 13.97
C GLU A 261 -2.73 2.54 12.51
N VAL A 262 -2.00 3.09 11.54
CA VAL A 262 -2.30 2.96 10.10
C VAL A 262 -1.10 2.40 9.33
N GLY A 263 -1.34 1.30 8.61
CA GLY A 263 -0.39 0.65 7.71
C GLY A 263 0.70 -0.17 8.42
N TYR A 264 1.58 -0.75 7.61
CA TYR A 264 2.64 -1.66 8.08
C TYR A 264 4.01 -1.30 7.51
N HIS A 265 5.06 -1.67 8.22
CA HIS A 265 6.43 -1.24 7.91
C HIS A 265 6.90 -1.80 6.55
N HIS A 266 7.31 -0.91 5.63
CA HIS A 266 7.76 -1.24 4.26
C HIS A 266 6.70 -1.84 3.33
N VAL A 267 5.41 -1.76 3.70
CA VAL A 267 4.30 -2.28 2.90
C VAL A 267 3.35 -1.16 2.53
N GLY A 268 2.81 -1.22 1.31
CA GLY A 268 1.73 -0.35 0.87
C GLY A 268 2.12 1.02 0.32
N TYR A 269 1.21 1.58 -0.46
CA TYR A 269 1.32 2.83 -1.22
C TYR A 269 0.18 3.76 -0.83
N ASN A 270 0.40 5.07 -0.79
CA ASN A 270 -0.60 6.09 -0.44
C ASN A 270 -1.21 5.80 0.95
N ILE A 271 -0.37 5.91 1.98
CA ILE A 271 -0.72 5.58 3.37
C ILE A 271 -0.78 6.87 4.20
N GLY A 272 -1.95 7.24 4.72
CA GLY A 272 -2.12 8.50 5.46
C GLY A 272 -2.88 8.36 6.78
N GLY A 273 -2.54 9.18 7.78
CA GLY A 273 -3.25 9.19 9.06
C GLY A 273 -4.73 9.61 8.96
N ILE A 274 -5.14 10.32 7.90
CA ILE A 274 -6.56 10.67 7.63
C ILE A 274 -7.04 10.03 6.33
N ALA A 275 -6.35 10.27 5.22
CA ALA A 275 -6.70 9.81 3.88
C ALA A 275 -5.53 9.06 3.24
N GLY A 276 -5.78 7.92 2.59
CA GLY A 276 -4.76 7.27 1.75
C GLY A 276 -4.44 8.11 0.53
N ARG A 277 -5.45 8.30 -0.34
CA ARG A 277 -5.43 9.26 -1.45
C ARG A 277 -6.49 10.34 -1.26
N GLN A 278 -6.19 11.57 -1.67
CA GLN A 278 -7.02 12.74 -1.48
C GLN A 278 -7.03 13.63 -2.73
N SER A 279 -8.18 13.74 -3.40
CA SER A 279 -8.45 14.74 -4.47
C SER A 279 -9.65 15.64 -4.17
N GLY A 280 -10.34 15.43 -3.04
CA GLY A 280 -11.45 16.25 -2.56
C GLY A 280 -11.02 17.42 -1.68
N TYR A 281 -11.66 17.59 -0.52
CA TYR A 281 -11.35 18.62 0.49
C TYR A 281 -11.11 17.97 1.86
N ILE A 282 -9.98 18.26 2.51
CA ILE A 282 -9.71 17.88 3.91
C ILE A 282 -9.45 19.14 4.73
N ASN A 283 -10.16 19.32 5.84
CA ASN A 283 -10.07 20.54 6.65
C ASN A 283 -10.16 20.28 8.17
N ASN A 284 -9.22 20.84 8.93
CA ASN A 284 -9.14 20.74 10.40
C ASN A 284 -9.07 19.29 10.97
N CYS A 285 -8.63 18.32 10.16
CA CYS A 285 -8.45 16.94 10.61
C CYS A 285 -7.12 16.75 11.36
N LYS A 286 -7.07 15.76 12.26
CA LYS A 286 -5.91 15.54 13.14
C LYS A 286 -5.49 14.09 13.25
N ASN A 287 -4.18 13.84 13.24
CA ASN A 287 -3.63 12.51 13.46
C ASN A 287 -2.75 12.45 14.72
N TYR A 288 -3.03 11.46 15.55
CA TYR A 288 -2.36 11.16 16.82
C TYR A 288 -1.74 9.75 16.85
N ALA A 289 -1.94 8.94 15.81
CA ALA A 289 -1.43 7.58 15.72
C ALA A 289 -0.34 7.41 14.66
N THR A 290 0.63 6.53 14.94
CA THR A 290 1.75 6.25 14.04
C THR A 290 1.27 5.77 12.67
N VAL A 291 1.91 6.25 11.61
CA VAL A 291 1.62 5.84 10.23
C VAL A 291 2.85 5.17 9.64
N LYS A 292 2.67 4.00 9.03
CA LYS A 292 3.75 3.15 8.52
C LYS A 292 3.46 2.72 7.09
N GLY A 293 4.44 2.84 6.19
CA GLY A 293 4.26 2.38 4.80
C GLY A 293 5.56 2.20 4.02
N ARG A 294 5.43 2.06 2.69
CA ARG A 294 6.56 2.04 1.75
C ARG A 294 6.70 3.36 1.00
N LYS A 295 5.70 3.76 0.21
CA LYS A 295 5.73 4.94 -0.67
C LYS A 295 4.52 5.83 -0.40
N ASP A 296 4.73 7.15 -0.42
CA ASP A 296 3.69 8.17 -0.21
C ASP A 296 3.01 8.01 1.15
N VAL A 297 3.79 8.25 2.21
CA VAL A 297 3.42 7.98 3.61
C VAL A 297 3.31 9.29 4.40
N SER A 298 2.20 9.53 5.11
CA SER A 298 2.04 10.78 5.88
C SER A 298 1.08 10.77 7.05
N GLY A 299 1.11 11.85 7.83
CA GLY A 299 0.17 12.05 8.94
C GLY A 299 -1.25 12.43 8.51
N ILE A 300 -1.49 12.98 7.32
CA ILE A 300 -2.84 13.38 6.88
C ILE A 300 -3.23 12.70 5.57
N ALA A 301 -2.61 13.04 4.44
CA ALA A 301 -2.91 12.46 3.12
C ALA A 301 -1.69 11.72 2.56
N GLY A 302 -1.76 10.39 2.36
CA GLY A 302 -0.62 9.64 1.80
C GLY A 302 -0.18 10.26 0.46
N GLN A 303 -1.14 10.39 -0.46
CA GLN A 303 -1.04 11.24 -1.64
C GLN A 303 -2.13 12.33 -1.63
N ALA A 304 -1.73 13.58 -1.82
CA ALA A 304 -2.62 14.70 -2.15
C ALA A 304 -2.64 14.90 -3.67
N GLU A 305 -3.56 14.20 -4.32
CA GLU A 305 -3.82 14.25 -5.77
C GLU A 305 -4.48 15.59 -6.16
N PRO A 306 -3.99 16.29 -7.21
CA PRO A 306 -4.58 17.53 -7.68
C PRO A 306 -6.02 17.34 -8.20
N TYR A 307 -6.88 18.32 -7.96
CA TYR A 307 -8.16 18.38 -8.65
C TYR A 307 -7.97 18.87 -10.09
N ILE A 308 -8.44 18.09 -11.06
CA ILE A 308 -8.39 18.42 -12.49
C ILE A 308 -9.79 18.86 -12.93
N ARG A 309 -9.94 20.12 -13.39
CA ARG A 309 -11.15 20.62 -14.07
C ARG A 309 -10.88 20.73 -15.56
N LEU A 310 -11.76 20.17 -16.38
CA LEU A 310 -11.73 20.34 -17.84
C LEU A 310 -12.60 21.56 -18.19
N LEU A 311 -11.96 22.66 -18.56
CA LEU A 311 -12.63 23.85 -19.06
C LEU A 311 -13.05 23.64 -20.52
N PHE A 312 -14.33 23.33 -20.70
CA PHE A 312 -15.16 24.20 -21.52
C PHE A 312 -15.32 25.53 -20.77
N SER A 313 -15.64 26.62 -21.46
CA SER A 313 -15.94 27.89 -20.81
C SER A 313 -17.37 27.85 -20.20
N GLU A 314 -17.53 26.99 -19.19
CA GLU A 314 -18.72 26.87 -18.34
C GLU A 314 -19.03 28.24 -17.74
N ASP A 315 -18.01 28.90 -17.17
CA ASP A 315 -18.01 30.28 -16.71
C ASP A 315 -18.65 31.26 -17.71
N THR A 316 -18.49 31.07 -19.03
CA THR A 316 -19.07 31.95 -20.06
C THR A 316 -20.53 31.65 -20.37
N LEU A 317 -20.94 30.38 -20.31
CA LEU A 317 -22.36 30.02 -20.43
C LEU A 317 -23.11 30.38 -19.14
N GLU A 318 -22.45 30.30 -17.98
CA GLU A 318 -22.95 30.76 -16.69
C GLU A 318 -23.02 32.30 -16.65
N ASP A 319 -21.99 33.03 -17.11
CA ASP A 319 -22.03 34.50 -17.28
C ASP A 319 -23.19 34.96 -18.19
N ILE A 320 -23.42 34.26 -19.32
CA ILE A 320 -24.53 34.59 -20.22
C ILE A 320 -25.88 34.26 -19.57
N ASP A 321 -26.00 33.18 -18.79
CA ASP A 321 -27.23 32.85 -18.07
C ASP A 321 -27.52 33.87 -16.95
N ASP A 322 -26.54 34.19 -16.11
CA ASP A 322 -26.65 35.19 -15.03
C ASP A 322 -27.03 36.58 -15.56
N GLU A 323 -26.44 37.00 -16.69
CA GLU A 323 -26.74 38.30 -17.29
C GLU A 323 -28.08 38.29 -18.05
N LEU A 324 -28.54 37.13 -18.57
CA LEU A 324 -29.90 36.92 -19.10
C LEU A 324 -30.97 36.90 -18.00
N VAL A 325 -30.71 36.26 -16.85
CA VAL A 325 -31.55 36.31 -15.65
C VAL A 325 -31.64 37.74 -15.13
N THR A 326 -30.53 38.47 -15.11
CA THR A 326 -30.50 39.90 -14.77
C THR A 326 -31.33 40.73 -15.76
N LEU A 327 -31.21 40.47 -17.07
CA LEU A 327 -32.04 41.10 -18.10
C LEU A 327 -33.54 40.81 -17.88
N ASN A 328 -33.90 39.56 -17.57
CA ASN A 328 -35.29 39.14 -17.33
C ASN A 328 -35.91 39.91 -16.15
N ASN A 329 -35.17 40.01 -15.04
CA ASN A 329 -35.57 40.79 -13.86
C ASN A 329 -35.77 42.29 -14.21
N MET A 330 -34.91 42.87 -15.04
CA MET A 330 -35.03 44.26 -15.46
C MET A 330 -36.22 44.50 -16.41
N VAL A 331 -36.57 43.54 -17.26
CA VAL A 331 -37.77 43.58 -18.11
C VAL A 331 -39.04 43.46 -17.27
N GLN A 332 -39.06 42.59 -16.25
CA GLN A 332 -40.17 42.48 -15.30
C GLN A 332 -40.36 43.78 -14.49
N ASP A 333 -39.27 44.39 -14.00
CA ASP A 333 -39.30 45.72 -13.36
C ASP A 333 -39.85 46.81 -14.31
N LEU A 334 -39.59 46.72 -15.62
CA LEU A 334 -40.14 47.66 -16.60
C LEU A 334 -41.65 47.45 -16.84
N ILE A 335 -42.15 46.21 -16.77
CA ILE A 335 -43.59 45.90 -16.81
C ILE A 335 -44.31 46.51 -15.60
N ASP A 336 -43.80 46.25 -14.39
CA ASP A 336 -44.41 46.69 -13.13
C ASP A 336 -44.47 48.23 -13.05
N ASN A 337 -43.50 48.93 -13.64
CA ASN A 337 -43.49 50.39 -13.76
C ASN A 337 -44.25 50.93 -14.99
N GLY A 338 -44.48 50.10 -16.01
CA GLY A 338 -45.21 50.40 -17.25
C GLY A 338 -46.73 50.35 -17.11
N ASP A 339 -47.27 50.20 -15.89
CA ASP A 339 -48.68 49.91 -15.65
C ASP A 339 -49.64 51.06 -16.10
N GLN A 340 -49.11 52.26 -16.34
CA GLN A 340 -49.82 53.44 -16.89
C GLN A 340 -49.61 53.69 -18.39
N SER A 341 -48.73 52.92 -19.05
CA SER A 341 -48.35 53.09 -20.45
C SER A 341 -49.44 52.61 -21.42
N THR A 342 -49.29 52.95 -22.70
CA THR A 342 -50.30 52.58 -23.72
C THR A 342 -50.42 51.06 -23.91
N GLU A 343 -51.59 50.59 -24.33
CA GLU A 343 -51.86 49.15 -24.52
C GLU A 343 -50.94 48.50 -25.57
N THR A 344 -50.45 49.27 -26.55
CA THR A 344 -49.40 48.83 -27.49
C THR A 344 -48.05 48.59 -26.79
N VAL A 345 -47.65 49.49 -25.88
CA VAL A 345 -46.42 49.36 -25.09
C VAL A 345 -46.50 48.16 -24.15
N LYS A 346 -47.63 47.97 -23.46
CA LYS A 346 -47.85 46.79 -22.60
C LYS A 346 -47.72 45.47 -23.36
N ASN A 347 -48.43 45.32 -24.48
CA ASN A 347 -48.36 44.11 -25.31
C ASN A 347 -46.92 43.79 -25.76
N ARG A 348 -46.08 44.81 -26.02
CA ARG A 348 -44.66 44.61 -26.36
C ARG A 348 -43.78 44.23 -25.18
N LEU A 349 -44.04 44.81 -24.00
CA LEU A 349 -43.33 44.42 -22.78
C LEU A 349 -43.67 42.96 -22.40
N ASP A 350 -44.95 42.58 -22.53
CA ASP A 350 -45.40 41.19 -22.34
C ASP A 350 -44.72 40.23 -23.33
N SER A 351 -44.55 40.64 -24.60
CA SER A 351 -43.78 39.88 -25.59
C SER A 351 -42.30 39.78 -25.22
N LEU A 352 -41.64 40.88 -24.84
CA LEU A 352 -40.24 40.86 -24.43
C LEU A 352 -39.99 39.94 -23.22
N ASN A 353 -40.84 39.99 -22.19
CA ASN A 353 -40.71 39.13 -21.02
C ASN A 353 -40.84 37.64 -21.40
N SER A 354 -41.75 37.31 -22.32
CA SER A 354 -41.89 35.96 -22.85
C SER A 354 -40.67 35.49 -23.64
N LEU A 355 -40.06 36.39 -24.43
CA LEU A 355 -38.87 36.07 -25.23
C LEU A 355 -37.62 35.94 -24.33
N THR A 356 -37.43 36.83 -23.36
CA THR A 356 -36.30 36.78 -22.41
C THR A 356 -36.39 35.58 -21.49
N SER A 357 -37.58 35.23 -20.98
CA SER A 357 -37.76 33.98 -20.23
C SER A 357 -37.48 32.75 -21.11
N SER A 358 -37.94 32.75 -22.37
CA SER A 358 -37.64 31.66 -23.32
C SER A 358 -36.14 31.54 -23.64
N ALA A 359 -35.40 32.65 -23.67
CA ALA A 359 -33.95 32.63 -23.85
C ALA A 359 -33.24 32.00 -22.64
N CYS A 360 -33.66 32.31 -21.41
CA CYS A 360 -33.15 31.66 -20.19
C CYS A 360 -33.45 30.15 -20.21
N ASP A 361 -34.67 29.75 -20.55
CA ASP A 361 -35.05 28.33 -20.64
C ASP A 361 -34.18 27.57 -21.66
N GLN A 362 -33.92 28.15 -22.85
CA GLN A 362 -33.05 27.54 -23.87
C GLN A 362 -31.56 27.53 -23.48
N MET A 363 -31.11 28.52 -22.69
CA MET A 363 -29.76 28.57 -22.13
C MET A 363 -29.54 27.45 -21.11
N GLN A 364 -30.49 27.27 -20.20
CA GLN A 364 -30.48 26.21 -19.20
C GLN A 364 -30.55 24.81 -19.85
N ASP A 365 -31.36 24.63 -20.90
CA ASP A 365 -31.40 23.40 -21.69
C ASP A 365 -30.04 23.11 -22.37
N LEU A 366 -29.36 24.13 -22.92
CA LEU A 366 -28.03 23.98 -23.51
C LEU A 366 -26.95 23.60 -22.48
N LEU A 367 -26.99 24.18 -21.28
CA LEU A 367 -26.12 23.83 -20.15
C LEU A 367 -26.33 22.38 -19.70
N ASN A 368 -27.59 21.96 -19.52
CA ASN A 368 -27.94 20.60 -19.11
C ASN A 368 -27.49 19.58 -20.17
N ASN A 369 -27.82 19.81 -21.45
CA ASN A 369 -27.44 18.91 -22.53
C ASN A 369 -25.91 18.81 -22.72
N THR A 370 -25.16 19.89 -22.44
CA THR A 370 -23.68 19.87 -22.48
C THR A 370 -23.09 19.11 -21.30
N THR A 371 -23.76 19.13 -20.14
CA THR A 371 -23.37 18.33 -18.96
C THR A 371 -23.62 16.85 -19.21
N ASP A 372 -24.82 16.48 -19.69
CA ASP A 372 -25.18 15.11 -20.06
C ASP A 372 -24.22 14.55 -21.12
N TYR A 373 -23.79 15.37 -22.09
CA TYR A 373 -22.78 15.01 -23.08
C TYR A 373 -21.43 14.62 -22.46
N ILE A 374 -20.97 15.36 -21.44
CA ILE A 374 -19.69 15.11 -20.76
C ILE A 374 -19.78 13.82 -19.93
N ASP A 375 -20.88 13.61 -19.22
CA ASP A 375 -21.10 12.39 -18.42
C ASP A 375 -21.24 11.14 -19.31
N ASP A 376 -22.02 11.20 -20.40
CA ASP A 376 -22.15 10.10 -21.38
C ASP A 376 -20.82 9.80 -22.09
N SER A 377 -20.06 10.84 -22.46
CA SER A 377 -18.74 10.68 -23.08
C SER A 377 -17.74 10.04 -22.12
N THR A 378 -17.71 10.48 -20.86
CA THR A 378 -16.84 9.93 -19.81
C THR A 378 -17.21 8.47 -19.50
N SER A 379 -18.51 8.16 -19.40
CA SER A 379 -19.04 6.80 -19.25
C SER A 379 -18.63 5.89 -20.41
N THR A 380 -18.70 6.40 -21.65
CA THR A 380 -18.30 5.67 -22.86
C THR A 380 -16.79 5.41 -22.91
N VAL A 381 -15.96 6.37 -22.52
CA VAL A 381 -14.51 6.23 -22.42
C VAL A 381 -14.13 5.20 -21.36
N ASN A 382 -14.72 5.28 -20.16
CA ASN A 382 -14.49 4.31 -19.08
C ASN A 382 -14.91 2.89 -19.51
N THR A 383 -16.09 2.73 -20.12
CA THR A 383 -16.53 1.45 -20.68
C THR A 383 -15.59 0.91 -21.77
N GLY A 384 -14.95 1.80 -22.54
CA GLY A 384 -13.92 1.43 -23.52
C GLY A 384 -12.62 0.95 -22.85
N ILE A 385 -12.18 1.63 -21.79
CA ILE A 385 -11.02 1.23 -20.99
C ILE A 385 -11.26 -0.13 -20.32
N ASP A 386 -12.43 -0.32 -19.71
CA ASP A 386 -12.81 -1.58 -19.06
C ASP A 386 -12.80 -2.78 -20.03
N ARG A 387 -13.31 -2.59 -21.27
CA ARG A 387 -13.29 -3.64 -22.30
C ARG A 387 -11.88 -3.94 -22.83
N ILE A 388 -11.01 -2.93 -22.89
CA ILE A 388 -9.60 -3.12 -23.27
C ILE A 388 -8.88 -3.90 -22.17
N ASN A 389 -9.03 -3.50 -20.91
CA ASN A 389 -8.42 -4.19 -19.78
C ASN A 389 -8.93 -5.65 -19.68
N HIS A 390 -10.24 -5.90 -19.84
CA HIS A 390 -10.79 -7.26 -19.88
C HIS A 390 -10.21 -8.11 -21.03
N ALA A 391 -10.01 -7.54 -22.22
CA ALA A 391 -9.39 -8.26 -23.34
C ALA A 391 -7.90 -8.59 -23.09
N VAL A 392 -7.20 -7.73 -22.34
CA VAL A 392 -5.81 -7.95 -21.89
C VAL A 392 -5.74 -9.05 -20.84
N ASP A 393 -6.62 -9.02 -19.83
CA ASP A 393 -6.69 -10.04 -18.78
C ASP A 393 -6.90 -11.44 -19.38
N GLN A 394 -7.69 -11.57 -20.45
CA GLN A 394 -7.87 -12.84 -21.14
C GLN A 394 -6.68 -13.25 -22.04
N MET A 395 -5.78 -12.33 -22.40
CA MET A 395 -4.53 -12.64 -23.12
C MET A 395 -3.42 -13.18 -22.20
N GLU A 396 -3.50 -13.00 -20.88
CA GLU A 396 -2.48 -13.52 -19.97
C GLU A 396 -2.34 -15.05 -20.01
N PRO A 397 -3.43 -15.87 -19.92
CA PRO A 397 -3.34 -17.32 -20.05
C PRO A 397 -2.76 -17.78 -21.39
N VAL A 398 -3.04 -17.05 -22.48
CA VAL A 398 -2.54 -17.36 -23.83
C VAL A 398 -1.01 -17.35 -23.88
N ILE A 399 -0.38 -16.38 -23.22
CA ILE A 399 1.09 -16.26 -23.16
C ILE A 399 1.68 -17.46 -22.41
N ASP A 400 1.06 -17.88 -21.30
CA ASP A 400 1.48 -19.07 -20.56
C ASP A 400 1.35 -20.36 -21.39
N TYR A 401 0.31 -20.51 -22.23
CA TYR A 401 0.18 -21.65 -23.15
C TYR A 401 1.35 -21.73 -24.15
N PHE A 402 1.69 -20.63 -24.84
CA PHE A 402 2.82 -20.65 -25.78
C PHE A 402 4.17 -20.81 -25.09
N LYS A 403 4.34 -20.27 -23.88
CA LYS A 403 5.54 -20.47 -23.07
C LYS A 403 5.70 -21.93 -22.64
N ASN A 404 4.64 -22.53 -22.10
CA ASN A 404 4.63 -23.95 -21.74
C ASN A 404 4.93 -24.82 -22.98
N ALA A 405 4.40 -24.45 -24.15
CA ALA A 405 4.71 -25.13 -25.40
C ALA A 405 6.21 -25.10 -25.71
N SER A 406 6.84 -23.92 -25.66
CA SER A 406 8.28 -23.79 -25.91
C SER A 406 9.12 -24.57 -24.88
N ASP A 407 8.75 -24.53 -23.59
CA ASP A 407 9.41 -25.32 -22.56
C ASP A 407 9.30 -26.83 -22.87
N GLN A 408 8.14 -27.32 -23.35
CA GLN A 408 8.01 -28.71 -23.79
C GLN A 408 8.90 -29.02 -25.03
N LEU A 409 9.02 -28.11 -26.00
CA LEU A 409 9.92 -28.32 -27.16
C LEU A 409 11.38 -28.51 -26.73
N THR A 410 11.90 -27.66 -25.83
CA THR A 410 13.27 -27.78 -25.31
C THR A 410 13.49 -29.11 -24.58
N ASN A 411 12.57 -29.50 -23.69
CA ASN A 411 12.64 -30.82 -23.02
C ASN A 411 12.56 -31.99 -24.03
N GLY A 412 11.84 -31.80 -25.15
CA GLY A 412 11.78 -32.76 -26.25
C GLY A 412 13.13 -32.94 -26.95
N PHE A 413 13.84 -31.85 -27.26
CA PHE A 413 15.18 -31.90 -27.84
C PHE A 413 16.23 -32.47 -26.88
N ASP A 414 16.18 -32.12 -25.59
CA ASP A 414 17.06 -32.68 -24.55
C ASP A 414 16.96 -34.22 -24.47
N GLU A 415 15.74 -34.77 -24.44
CA GLU A 415 15.54 -36.22 -24.40
C GLU A 415 16.01 -36.92 -25.71
N ILE A 416 15.82 -36.29 -26.87
CA ILE A 416 16.36 -36.77 -28.15
C ILE A 416 17.89 -36.79 -28.13
N GLY A 417 18.54 -35.73 -27.63
CA GLY A 417 20.00 -35.67 -27.45
C GLY A 417 20.52 -36.76 -26.51
N ASN A 418 19.89 -36.92 -25.34
CA ASN A 418 20.17 -38.02 -24.40
C ASN A 418 19.99 -39.40 -25.07
N GLY A 419 19.02 -39.55 -25.98
CA GLY A 419 18.84 -40.75 -26.80
C GLY A 419 20.01 -41.07 -27.71
N PHE A 420 20.61 -40.05 -28.34
CA PHE A 420 21.83 -40.20 -29.15
C PHE A 420 23.07 -40.48 -28.30
N ASP A 421 23.19 -39.90 -27.12
CA ASP A 421 24.30 -40.12 -26.20
C ASP A 421 24.34 -41.58 -25.68
N GLU A 422 23.19 -42.13 -25.30
CA GLU A 422 23.10 -43.55 -24.91
C GLU A 422 23.35 -44.50 -26.09
N LEU A 423 22.90 -44.15 -27.30
CA LEU A 423 23.30 -44.85 -28.53
C LEU A 423 24.81 -44.79 -28.76
N ALA A 424 25.45 -43.65 -28.48
CA ALA A 424 26.89 -43.45 -28.63
C ALA A 424 27.72 -44.29 -27.66
N GLU A 425 27.27 -44.43 -26.39
CA GLU A 425 27.90 -45.33 -25.43
C GLU A 425 27.76 -46.80 -25.84
N SER A 426 26.63 -47.18 -26.45
CA SER A 426 26.38 -48.56 -26.90
C SER A 426 27.26 -49.00 -28.10
N SER A 427 27.77 -48.04 -28.89
CA SER A 427 28.33 -48.28 -30.22
C SER A 427 29.72 -47.64 -30.44
N VAL A 428 30.78 -48.48 -30.43
CA VAL A 428 32.15 -48.02 -30.66
C VAL A 428 32.41 -47.53 -32.11
N SER A 429 31.60 -47.96 -33.08
CA SER A 429 31.85 -47.75 -34.52
C SER A 429 31.33 -46.43 -35.09
N ILE A 430 30.37 -45.76 -34.43
CA ILE A 430 29.65 -44.60 -35.00
C ILE A 430 30.26 -43.25 -34.55
N ARG A 431 31.20 -43.28 -33.60
CA ARG A 431 31.75 -42.13 -32.83
C ARG A 431 32.16 -40.85 -33.61
N LYS A 432 32.47 -40.91 -34.91
CA LYS A 432 32.73 -39.68 -35.69
C LYS A 432 31.43 -39.03 -36.17
N SER A 433 30.54 -39.84 -36.73
CA SER A 433 29.25 -39.37 -37.22
C SER A 433 28.35 -38.92 -36.08
N ILE A 434 28.49 -39.49 -34.87
CA ILE A 434 27.83 -38.95 -33.67
C ILE A 434 28.25 -37.50 -33.41
N HIS A 435 29.54 -37.12 -33.49
CA HIS A 435 29.94 -35.72 -33.28
C HIS A 435 29.37 -34.80 -34.36
N ASP A 436 29.43 -35.23 -35.63
CA ASP A 436 28.86 -34.44 -36.73
C ASP A 436 27.31 -34.30 -36.57
N ILE A 437 26.63 -35.25 -35.89
CA ILE A 437 25.20 -35.23 -35.56
C ILE A 437 24.92 -34.41 -34.29
N ASP A 438 25.79 -34.48 -33.29
CA ASP A 438 25.76 -33.73 -32.02
C ASP A 438 25.85 -32.23 -32.30
N ASP A 439 26.80 -31.81 -33.14
CA ASP A 439 26.92 -30.44 -33.65
C ASP A 439 25.59 -29.97 -34.32
N ALA A 440 24.91 -30.86 -35.05
CA ALA A 440 23.66 -30.55 -35.74
C ALA A 440 22.42 -30.59 -34.82
N PHE A 441 22.49 -31.26 -33.67
CA PHE A 441 21.49 -31.17 -32.60
C PHE A 441 21.73 -29.95 -31.70
N GLU A 442 22.98 -29.51 -31.51
CA GLU A 442 23.31 -28.22 -30.90
C GLU A 442 22.72 -27.08 -31.77
N ASP A 443 22.94 -27.09 -33.10
CA ASP A 443 22.29 -26.17 -34.05
C ASP A 443 20.73 -26.20 -33.96
N LEU A 444 20.14 -27.37 -33.71
CA LEU A 444 18.68 -27.54 -33.60
C LEU A 444 18.13 -27.05 -32.24
N ASN A 445 18.89 -27.23 -31.16
CA ASN A 445 18.55 -26.68 -29.85
C ASN A 445 18.72 -25.16 -29.83
N ASP A 446 19.80 -24.63 -30.43
CA ASP A 446 19.99 -23.19 -30.63
C ASP A 446 18.82 -22.58 -31.42
N ALA A 447 18.31 -23.29 -32.44
CA ALA A 447 17.10 -22.88 -33.16
C ALA A 447 15.85 -22.88 -32.26
N ALA A 448 15.71 -23.84 -31.33
CA ALA A 448 14.62 -23.87 -30.36
C ALA A 448 14.72 -22.75 -29.31
N GLU A 449 15.92 -22.44 -28.80
CA GLU A 449 16.17 -21.30 -27.89
C GLU A 449 15.94 -19.95 -28.61
N CYS A 450 16.28 -19.85 -29.90
CA CYS A 450 15.95 -18.70 -30.73
C CYS A 450 14.44 -18.55 -30.94
N ALA A 451 13.71 -19.66 -31.15
CA ALA A 451 12.25 -19.64 -31.24
C ALA A 451 11.60 -19.21 -29.92
N ASN A 452 12.09 -19.70 -28.77
CA ASN A 452 11.64 -19.26 -27.44
C ASN A 452 11.88 -17.75 -27.25
N SER A 453 13.08 -17.27 -27.59
CA SER A 453 13.43 -15.84 -27.56
C SER A 453 12.53 -15.01 -28.48
N ALA A 454 12.15 -15.54 -29.65
CA ALA A 454 11.20 -14.90 -30.56
C ALA A 454 9.78 -14.86 -29.97
N PHE A 455 9.32 -15.91 -29.29
CA PHE A 455 8.04 -15.89 -28.55
C PHE A 455 8.06 -14.89 -27.39
N ASP A 456 9.15 -14.78 -26.64
CA ASP A 456 9.34 -13.72 -25.62
C ASP A 456 9.37 -12.31 -26.24
N ASN A 457 9.91 -12.15 -27.46
CA ASN A 457 9.85 -10.88 -28.21
C ASN A 457 8.42 -10.57 -28.67
N ILE A 458 7.68 -11.58 -29.15
CA ILE A 458 6.27 -11.47 -29.55
C ILE A 458 5.39 -11.12 -28.34
N ALA A 459 5.57 -11.80 -27.19
CA ALA A 459 4.81 -11.51 -25.97
C ALA A 459 5.12 -10.10 -25.43
N ARG A 460 6.40 -9.68 -25.44
CA ARG A 460 6.78 -8.31 -25.05
C ARG A 460 6.24 -7.25 -26.02
N SER A 461 6.29 -7.50 -27.33
CA SER A 461 5.73 -6.57 -28.32
C SER A 461 4.20 -6.53 -28.32
N MET A 462 3.50 -7.62 -27.98
CA MET A 462 2.06 -7.60 -27.69
C MET A 462 1.75 -6.75 -26.46
N LYS A 463 2.50 -6.86 -25.36
CA LYS A 463 2.38 -5.96 -24.20
C LYS A 463 2.77 -4.51 -24.50
N LEU A 464 3.64 -4.27 -25.50
CA LEU A 464 3.93 -2.93 -26.01
C LEU A 464 2.81 -2.40 -26.91
N LEU A 465 2.16 -3.25 -27.72
CA LEU A 465 1.00 -2.90 -28.54
C LEU A 465 -0.22 -2.56 -27.67
N GLU A 466 -0.43 -3.31 -26.61
CA GLU A 466 -1.41 -3.04 -25.54
C GLU A 466 -1.20 -1.65 -24.93
N ARG A 467 0.03 -1.35 -24.48
CA ARG A 467 0.42 -0.02 -23.96
C ARG A 467 0.28 1.07 -25.03
N ALA A 468 0.61 0.75 -26.28
CA ALA A 468 0.55 1.67 -27.41
C ALA A 468 -0.84 1.85 -28.03
N ALA A 469 -1.82 0.99 -27.74
CA ALA A 469 -3.21 1.16 -28.18
C ALA A 469 -3.84 2.45 -27.62
N LYS A 470 -3.24 3.02 -26.57
CA LYS A 470 -3.57 4.31 -25.96
C LYS A 470 -2.69 5.47 -26.48
N ASN A 471 -1.61 5.19 -27.25
CA ASN A 471 -0.59 6.14 -27.75
C ASN A 471 -0.14 5.88 -29.20
N SER A 472 -0.66 6.67 -30.16
CA SER A 472 -0.42 6.46 -31.61
C SER A 472 1.05 6.36 -32.08
N PRO A 473 2.06 7.09 -31.54
CA PRO A 473 3.43 7.02 -32.07
C PRO A 473 4.21 5.77 -31.61
N GLN A 474 3.84 5.19 -30.48
CA GLN A 474 4.44 3.95 -29.97
C GLN A 474 3.86 2.73 -30.69
N PHE A 475 2.68 2.87 -31.29
CA PHE A 475 1.96 1.79 -31.98
C PHE A 475 2.70 1.33 -33.22
N ASP A 476 3.26 2.26 -34.01
CA ASP A 476 4.13 1.94 -35.15
C ASP A 476 5.35 1.12 -34.72
N LYS A 477 6.04 1.54 -33.65
CA LYS A 477 7.24 0.85 -33.14
C LYS A 477 6.91 -0.52 -32.52
N ALA A 478 5.77 -0.65 -31.85
CA ALA A 478 5.32 -1.92 -31.29
C ALA A 478 4.82 -2.89 -32.39
N ILE A 479 4.24 -2.37 -33.48
CA ILE A 479 3.98 -3.14 -34.70
C ILE A 479 5.30 -3.59 -35.32
N ASP A 480 6.29 -2.70 -35.48
CA ASP A 480 7.60 -3.05 -36.07
C ASP A 480 8.37 -4.06 -35.20
N GLU A 481 8.28 -3.98 -33.86
CA GLU A 481 8.88 -4.98 -32.94
C GLU A 481 8.13 -6.32 -32.99
N LEU A 482 6.81 -6.34 -33.19
CA LEU A 482 6.05 -7.57 -33.45
C LEU A 482 6.35 -8.15 -34.85
N ASP A 483 6.48 -7.30 -35.87
CA ASP A 483 6.86 -7.66 -37.25
C ASP A 483 8.26 -8.32 -37.26
N SER A 484 9.18 -7.80 -36.43
CA SER A 484 10.51 -8.38 -36.17
C SER A 484 10.43 -9.70 -35.41
N GLY A 485 9.66 -9.78 -34.32
CA GLY A 485 9.52 -11.02 -33.54
C GLY A 485 8.93 -12.18 -34.35
N LEU A 486 8.00 -11.89 -35.27
CA LEU A 486 7.45 -12.87 -36.21
C LEU A 486 8.48 -13.31 -37.26
N ASP A 487 9.34 -12.41 -37.75
CA ASP A 487 10.43 -12.77 -38.67
C ASP A 487 11.56 -13.54 -37.96
N ASP A 488 11.84 -13.24 -36.69
CA ASP A 488 12.78 -13.99 -35.84
C ASP A 488 12.27 -15.44 -35.65
N LEU A 489 10.98 -15.62 -35.37
CA LEU A 489 10.34 -16.94 -35.25
C LEU A 489 10.40 -17.73 -36.56
N HIS A 490 10.11 -17.09 -37.70
CA HIS A 490 10.24 -17.69 -39.02
C HIS A 490 11.68 -18.11 -39.34
N THR A 491 12.65 -17.27 -38.96
CA THR A 491 14.08 -17.55 -39.12
C THR A 491 14.51 -18.74 -38.28
N ALA A 492 14.04 -18.83 -37.02
CA ALA A 492 14.33 -19.94 -36.13
C ALA A 492 13.78 -21.28 -36.64
N VAL A 493 12.54 -21.32 -37.13
CA VAL A 493 11.95 -22.55 -37.70
C VAL A 493 12.71 -23.01 -38.97
N ASN A 494 13.12 -22.08 -39.83
CA ASN A 494 13.94 -22.41 -41.00
C ASN A 494 15.36 -22.87 -40.64
N ALA A 495 15.96 -22.35 -39.57
CA ALA A 495 17.22 -22.86 -39.03
C ALA A 495 17.07 -24.31 -38.54
N GLY A 496 15.96 -24.62 -37.84
CA GLY A 496 15.64 -25.99 -37.41
C GLY A 496 15.45 -26.98 -38.58
N ILE A 497 14.82 -26.55 -39.67
CA ILE A 497 14.71 -27.34 -40.91
C ILE A 497 16.09 -27.66 -41.49
N GLU A 498 16.98 -26.66 -41.57
CA GLU A 498 18.33 -26.88 -42.11
C GLU A 498 19.19 -27.76 -41.20
N ALA A 499 19.07 -27.62 -39.88
CA ALA A 499 19.69 -28.53 -38.91
C ALA A 499 19.19 -29.98 -39.12
N LEU A 500 17.88 -30.18 -39.31
CA LEU A 500 17.33 -31.52 -39.58
C LEU A 500 17.66 -32.07 -40.97
N ASN A 501 17.83 -31.22 -41.99
CA ASN A 501 18.41 -31.63 -43.28
C ASN A 501 19.86 -32.11 -43.12
N GLN A 502 20.65 -31.44 -42.29
CA GLN A 502 22.01 -31.89 -41.96
C GLN A 502 21.97 -33.24 -41.22
N ILE A 503 21.18 -33.37 -40.14
CA ILE A 503 20.95 -34.61 -39.40
C ILE A 503 20.56 -35.77 -40.34
N ALA A 504 19.55 -35.57 -41.19
CA ALA A 504 19.11 -36.56 -42.19
C ALA A 504 20.27 -37.02 -43.10
N SER A 505 20.99 -36.06 -43.68
CA SER A 505 22.11 -36.35 -44.59
C SER A 505 23.26 -37.08 -43.90
N LEU A 506 23.51 -36.81 -42.62
CA LEU A 506 24.55 -37.48 -41.83
C LEU A 506 24.17 -38.93 -41.51
N LEU A 507 22.88 -39.17 -41.23
CA LEU A 507 22.33 -40.47 -40.88
C LEU A 507 22.22 -41.41 -42.11
N GLU A 508 21.93 -40.89 -43.30
CA GLU A 508 22.06 -41.63 -44.57
C GLU A 508 23.50 -42.12 -44.84
N ASN A 509 24.51 -41.34 -44.44
CA ASN A 509 25.93 -41.60 -44.73
C ASN A 509 26.63 -42.55 -43.73
N LEU A 510 25.89 -43.12 -42.78
CA LEU A 510 26.41 -44.08 -41.80
C LEU A 510 26.85 -45.42 -42.40
N ASN A 511 27.86 -46.06 -41.79
CA ASN A 511 28.34 -47.38 -42.21
C ASN A 511 28.72 -48.28 -41.01
N PRO A 512 27.97 -49.36 -40.73
CA PRO A 512 26.74 -49.76 -41.42
C PRO A 512 25.64 -48.69 -41.26
N PRO A 513 24.74 -48.53 -42.25
CA PRO A 513 23.59 -47.66 -42.09
C PRO A 513 22.71 -48.14 -40.94
N LEU A 514 22.01 -47.21 -40.30
CA LEU A 514 20.95 -47.54 -39.35
C LEU A 514 19.82 -48.33 -40.05
N ASN A 515 18.95 -48.93 -39.26
CA ASN A 515 17.75 -49.63 -39.77
C ASN A 515 16.96 -48.66 -40.69
N PRO A 516 16.49 -49.06 -41.90
CA PRO A 516 15.75 -48.18 -42.81
C PRO A 516 14.62 -47.37 -42.16
N ASP A 517 13.97 -47.93 -41.14
CA ASP A 517 12.94 -47.28 -40.31
C ASP A 517 13.41 -45.93 -39.71
N TRP A 518 14.73 -45.72 -39.52
CA TRP A 518 15.30 -44.42 -39.11
C TRP A 518 15.29 -43.36 -40.19
N ILE A 519 15.47 -43.76 -41.45
CA ILE A 519 15.44 -42.80 -42.56
C ILE A 519 13.98 -42.34 -42.75
N GLU A 520 13.03 -43.27 -42.63
CA GLU A 520 11.58 -42.99 -42.65
C GLU A 520 11.14 -42.09 -41.47
N PHE A 521 11.70 -42.30 -40.27
CA PHE A 521 11.50 -41.43 -39.10
C PHE A 521 11.96 -39.97 -39.34
N ILE A 522 13.15 -39.77 -39.92
CA ILE A 522 13.70 -38.41 -40.14
C ILE A 522 13.06 -37.74 -41.37
N ASP A 523 12.78 -38.52 -42.42
CA ASP A 523 12.02 -38.03 -43.58
C ASP A 523 10.63 -37.52 -43.14
N GLY A 524 9.98 -38.22 -42.19
CA GLY A 524 8.73 -37.78 -41.57
C GLY A 524 8.86 -36.47 -40.78
N LEU A 525 9.85 -36.34 -39.91
CA LEU A 525 10.14 -35.09 -39.18
C LEU A 525 10.42 -33.92 -40.13
N ARG A 526 11.20 -34.14 -41.19
CA ARG A 526 11.48 -33.14 -42.21
C ARG A 526 10.20 -32.72 -42.94
N GLU A 527 9.39 -33.67 -43.39
CA GLU A 527 8.13 -33.38 -44.11
C GLU A 527 7.18 -32.53 -43.24
N GLN A 528 7.07 -32.84 -41.93
CA GLN A 528 6.27 -32.02 -41.02
C GLN A 528 6.83 -30.59 -40.84
N LEU A 529 8.13 -30.43 -40.70
CA LEU A 529 8.73 -29.10 -40.54
C LEU A 529 8.73 -28.28 -41.84
N GLU A 530 8.85 -28.91 -43.01
CA GLU A 530 8.63 -28.25 -44.31
C GLU A 530 7.18 -27.73 -44.43
N ILE A 531 6.19 -28.52 -44.03
CA ILE A 531 4.77 -28.12 -43.97
C ILE A 531 4.56 -26.99 -42.93
N MET A 532 5.19 -27.08 -41.76
CA MET A 532 5.17 -26.03 -40.75
C MET A 532 5.69 -24.69 -41.28
N SER A 533 6.79 -24.71 -42.06
CA SER A 533 7.30 -23.50 -42.72
C SER A 533 6.31 -22.96 -43.75
N GLU A 534 5.68 -23.82 -44.57
CA GLU A 534 4.65 -23.41 -45.54
C GLU A 534 3.44 -22.72 -44.88
N HIS A 535 3.02 -23.20 -43.70
CA HIS A 535 1.96 -22.56 -42.91
C HIS A 535 2.39 -21.24 -42.26
N LEU A 536 3.64 -21.11 -41.80
CA LEU A 536 4.19 -19.84 -41.29
C LEU A 536 4.36 -18.80 -42.41
N ASP A 537 4.85 -19.22 -43.58
CA ASP A 537 4.93 -18.43 -44.82
C ASP A 537 3.55 -17.92 -45.27
N SER A 538 2.48 -18.67 -44.97
CA SER A 538 1.09 -18.29 -45.22
C SER A 538 0.52 -17.35 -44.15
N GLY A 539 0.74 -17.66 -42.87
CA GLY A 539 0.12 -17.00 -41.72
C GLY A 539 0.75 -15.64 -41.35
N ILE A 540 2.08 -15.55 -41.33
CA ILE A 540 2.80 -14.32 -40.93
C ILE A 540 2.42 -13.13 -41.83
N PRO A 541 2.40 -13.24 -43.18
CA PRO A 541 1.96 -12.13 -44.03
C PRO A 541 0.52 -11.65 -43.77
N LYS A 542 -0.38 -12.53 -43.32
CA LYS A 542 -1.77 -12.18 -42.96
C LYS A 542 -1.83 -11.38 -41.66
N ILE A 543 -1.03 -11.75 -40.65
CA ILE A 543 -0.86 -10.97 -39.41
C ILE A 543 -0.25 -9.60 -39.74
N LYS A 544 0.85 -9.57 -40.51
CA LYS A 544 1.49 -8.32 -40.98
C LYS A 544 0.52 -7.43 -41.78
N HIS A 545 -0.43 -8.02 -42.50
CA HIS A 545 -1.48 -7.28 -43.21
C HIS A 545 -2.53 -6.70 -42.26
N ALA A 546 -3.03 -7.48 -41.30
CA ALA A 546 -3.98 -7.03 -40.28
C ALA A 546 -3.41 -5.86 -39.45
N LEU A 547 -2.17 -5.98 -38.99
CA LEU A 547 -1.45 -4.92 -38.25
C LEU A 547 -1.34 -3.63 -39.09
N LYS A 548 -0.98 -3.73 -40.38
CA LYS A 548 -0.91 -2.58 -41.30
C LYS A 548 -2.27 -1.93 -41.63
N ILE A 549 -3.38 -2.63 -41.40
CA ILE A 549 -4.73 -2.03 -41.45
C ILE A 549 -5.00 -1.25 -40.17
N TYR A 550 -4.73 -1.82 -38.99
CA TYR A 550 -4.83 -1.12 -37.70
C TYR A 550 -3.97 0.15 -37.67
N GLN A 551 -2.75 0.10 -38.24
CA GLN A 551 -1.79 1.21 -38.30
C GLN A 551 -2.31 2.46 -39.04
N ARG A 552 -3.28 2.33 -39.95
CA ARG A 552 -3.65 3.43 -40.88
C ARG A 552 -4.86 4.26 -40.47
N GLU A 553 -5.84 3.70 -39.76
CA GLU A 553 -7.20 4.28 -39.66
C GLU A 553 -7.92 4.00 -38.32
N PHE A 554 -7.22 3.98 -37.16
CA PHE A 554 -7.86 3.67 -35.86
C PHE A 554 -9.00 4.63 -35.44
N LYS A 555 -9.12 5.82 -36.06
CA LYS A 555 -10.06 6.87 -35.64
C LYS A 555 -11.31 7.09 -36.50
N ARG A 556 -11.56 6.37 -37.62
CA ARG A 556 -12.73 6.68 -38.48
C ARG A 556 -13.58 5.57 -39.10
N ASP A 557 -13.17 4.31 -39.18
CA ASP A 557 -14.04 3.28 -39.81
C ASP A 557 -13.97 1.89 -39.18
N GLN A 558 -15.06 1.48 -38.49
CA GLN A 558 -15.22 0.15 -37.93
C GLN A 558 -15.34 -0.97 -38.98
N THR A 559 -15.59 -0.62 -40.25
CA THR A 559 -15.59 -1.58 -41.36
C THR A 559 -14.19 -2.16 -41.58
N LEU A 560 -13.14 -1.34 -41.36
CA LEU A 560 -11.74 -1.76 -41.48
C LEU A 560 -11.26 -2.58 -40.26
N VAL A 561 -11.77 -2.28 -39.06
CA VAL A 561 -11.51 -3.11 -37.86
C VAL A 561 -12.08 -4.52 -38.07
N ARG A 562 -13.29 -4.65 -38.60
CA ARG A 562 -13.86 -5.95 -38.98
C ARG A 562 -13.05 -6.67 -40.06
N GLU A 563 -12.49 -5.95 -41.02
CA GLU A 563 -11.58 -6.52 -42.02
C GLU A 563 -10.29 -7.06 -41.38
N SER A 564 -9.65 -6.29 -40.48
CA SER A 564 -8.45 -6.74 -39.76
C SER A 564 -8.70 -7.93 -38.83
N LEU A 565 -9.88 -8.01 -38.19
CA LEU A 565 -10.28 -9.18 -37.39
C LEU A 565 -10.53 -10.44 -38.26
N VAL A 566 -11.04 -10.28 -39.49
CA VAL A 566 -11.16 -11.39 -40.45
C VAL A 566 -9.77 -11.91 -40.88
N TRP A 567 -8.82 -11.01 -41.16
CA TRP A 567 -7.45 -11.41 -41.48
C TRP A 567 -6.71 -12.05 -40.29
N THR A 568 -6.96 -11.55 -39.08
CA THR A 568 -6.42 -12.13 -37.84
C THR A 568 -6.96 -13.54 -37.60
N LYS A 569 -8.28 -13.74 -37.77
CA LYS A 569 -8.91 -15.06 -37.68
C LYS A 569 -8.39 -16.03 -38.74
N ALA A 570 -8.23 -15.58 -39.99
CA ALA A 570 -7.68 -16.41 -41.06
C ALA A 570 -6.25 -16.88 -40.75
N ALA A 571 -5.39 -15.99 -40.21
CA ALA A 571 -4.05 -16.38 -39.77
C ALA A 571 -4.07 -17.41 -38.64
N MET A 572 -4.97 -17.25 -37.66
CA MET A 572 -5.12 -18.21 -36.55
C MET A 572 -5.65 -19.57 -37.03
N GLU A 573 -6.41 -19.62 -38.12
CA GLU A 573 -6.78 -20.88 -38.78
C GLU A 573 -5.55 -21.55 -39.43
N ASP A 574 -4.66 -20.81 -40.11
CA ASP A 574 -3.39 -21.38 -40.63
C ASP A 574 -2.46 -21.90 -39.50
N PHE A 575 -2.36 -21.17 -38.38
CA PHE A 575 -1.56 -21.54 -37.21
C PHE A 575 -2.16 -22.73 -36.43
N ARG A 576 -3.49 -22.90 -36.46
CA ARG A 576 -4.14 -24.09 -35.92
C ARG A 576 -3.82 -25.32 -36.75
N ASP A 577 -3.95 -25.22 -38.08
CA ASP A 577 -3.65 -26.32 -39.00
C ASP A 577 -2.18 -26.76 -38.84
N PHE A 578 -1.24 -25.81 -38.71
CA PHE A 578 0.16 -26.06 -38.33
C PHE A 578 0.30 -26.94 -37.08
N CYS A 579 -0.45 -26.63 -36.01
CA CYS A 579 -0.41 -27.42 -34.77
C CYS A 579 -1.03 -28.81 -34.99
N ASP A 580 -2.21 -28.89 -35.60
CA ASP A 580 -2.89 -30.16 -35.83
C ASP A 580 -1.98 -31.15 -36.63
N TYR A 581 -1.24 -30.70 -37.65
CA TYR A 581 -0.29 -31.56 -38.38
C TYR A 581 0.92 -31.99 -37.53
N LEU A 582 1.49 -31.08 -36.73
CA LEU A 582 2.59 -31.38 -35.80
C LEU A 582 2.19 -32.47 -34.79
N TYR A 583 0.96 -32.41 -34.27
CA TYR A 583 0.39 -33.39 -33.34
C TYR A 583 0.26 -34.78 -33.96
N TYR A 584 -0.33 -34.87 -35.17
CA TYR A 584 -0.47 -36.16 -35.85
C TYR A 584 0.89 -36.73 -36.27
N GLY A 585 1.82 -35.89 -36.74
CA GLY A 585 3.18 -36.27 -37.08
C GLY A 585 3.94 -36.84 -35.88
N SER A 586 4.00 -36.11 -34.77
CA SER A 586 4.62 -36.55 -33.50
C SER A 586 4.06 -37.89 -33.01
N LYS A 587 2.75 -38.09 -33.14
CA LYS A 587 2.05 -39.30 -32.69
C LYS A 587 2.28 -40.52 -33.57
N ASP A 588 2.26 -40.35 -34.89
CA ASP A 588 2.59 -41.43 -35.83
C ASP A 588 4.08 -41.84 -35.70
N LEU A 589 4.93 -40.90 -35.28
CA LEU A 589 6.35 -41.10 -35.03
C LEU A 589 6.63 -41.85 -33.70
N ASP A 590 5.89 -41.57 -32.63
CA ASP A 590 5.94 -42.34 -31.38
C ASP A 590 5.53 -43.81 -31.60
N TYR A 591 4.49 -44.07 -32.41
CA TYR A 591 4.13 -45.44 -32.79
C TYR A 591 5.23 -46.16 -33.58
N ALA A 592 5.97 -45.46 -34.46
CA ALA A 592 7.09 -46.04 -35.19
C ALA A 592 8.27 -46.36 -34.26
N LEU A 593 8.56 -45.50 -33.28
CA LEU A 593 9.57 -45.74 -32.25
C LEU A 593 9.22 -46.95 -31.38
N ASP A 594 7.95 -47.12 -30.98
CA ASP A 594 7.52 -48.23 -30.12
C ASP A 594 7.70 -49.59 -30.81
N ASP A 595 7.47 -49.68 -32.12
CA ASP A 595 7.77 -50.88 -32.92
C ASP A 595 9.29 -51.19 -33.00
N VAL A 596 10.14 -50.16 -33.05
CA VAL A 596 11.63 -50.31 -33.01
C VAL A 596 12.12 -50.70 -31.61
N ASN A 597 11.54 -50.12 -30.55
CA ASN A 597 11.90 -50.36 -29.15
C ASN A 597 11.63 -51.82 -28.73
N ASN A 598 10.65 -52.47 -29.38
CA ASN A 598 10.35 -53.90 -29.19
C ASN A 598 11.35 -54.86 -29.90
N ALA A 599 12.34 -54.37 -30.66
CA ALA A 599 13.16 -55.19 -31.53
C ALA A 599 14.61 -55.50 -31.06
N VAL A 600 15.27 -54.63 -30.25
CA VAL A 600 16.74 -54.77 -29.99
C VAL A 600 17.19 -54.34 -28.57
N ASP A 601 17.29 -55.31 -27.64
CA ASP A 601 17.68 -55.15 -26.21
C ASP A 601 18.87 -54.19 -25.89
N SER A 602 19.80 -53.96 -26.81
CA SER A 602 20.98 -53.08 -26.60
C SER A 602 20.80 -51.63 -27.06
N VAL A 603 19.60 -51.28 -27.54
CA VAL A 603 19.24 -49.97 -28.12
C VAL A 603 18.05 -49.34 -27.37
N ASN A 604 17.30 -50.13 -26.60
CA ASN A 604 16.05 -49.74 -25.91
C ASN A 604 16.13 -48.47 -25.04
N SER A 605 17.23 -48.20 -24.34
CA SER A 605 17.30 -47.03 -23.45
C SER A 605 17.35 -45.72 -24.24
N GLY A 606 18.16 -45.65 -25.30
CA GLY A 606 18.10 -44.54 -26.25
C GLY A 606 16.72 -44.42 -26.91
N MET A 607 16.08 -45.53 -27.29
CA MET A 607 14.72 -45.52 -27.90
C MET A 607 13.65 -44.98 -26.96
N GLN A 608 13.79 -45.27 -25.67
CA GLN A 608 12.91 -44.75 -24.64
C GLN A 608 13.05 -43.22 -24.54
N ASN A 609 14.27 -42.69 -24.59
CA ASN A 609 14.49 -41.24 -24.56
C ASN A 609 13.95 -40.55 -25.84
N PHE A 610 14.06 -41.18 -27.03
CA PHE A 610 13.39 -40.66 -28.24
C PHE A 610 11.86 -40.62 -28.11
N SER A 611 11.23 -41.66 -27.54
CA SER A 611 9.77 -41.68 -27.32
C SER A 611 9.35 -40.65 -26.27
N ASN A 612 10.09 -40.49 -25.16
CA ASN A 612 9.89 -39.40 -24.21
C ASN A 612 9.95 -38.03 -24.90
N GLY A 613 10.93 -37.82 -25.78
CA GLY A 613 11.08 -36.61 -26.58
C GLY A 613 9.83 -36.32 -27.42
N MET A 614 9.26 -37.33 -28.09
CA MET A 614 8.04 -37.18 -28.87
C MET A 614 6.78 -36.91 -28.03
N ASP A 615 6.67 -37.51 -26.85
CA ASP A 615 5.61 -37.16 -25.88
C ASP A 615 5.70 -35.68 -25.44
N TYR A 616 6.91 -35.10 -25.37
CA TYR A 616 7.08 -33.66 -25.16
C TYR A 616 6.67 -32.81 -26.38
N PHE A 617 7.03 -33.19 -27.62
CA PHE A 617 6.56 -32.48 -28.83
C PHE A 617 5.02 -32.50 -28.96
N SER A 618 4.40 -33.64 -28.64
CA SER A 618 2.93 -33.79 -28.59
C SER A 618 2.30 -32.80 -27.61
N LYS A 619 2.80 -32.73 -26.36
CA LYS A 619 2.33 -31.77 -25.35
C LYS A 619 2.56 -30.31 -25.74
N ALA A 620 3.70 -29.99 -26.37
CA ALA A 620 3.97 -28.65 -26.87
C ALA A 620 2.85 -28.19 -27.82
N THR A 621 2.43 -29.11 -28.68
CA THR A 621 1.40 -28.89 -29.69
C THR A 621 0.00 -28.75 -29.08
N ASP A 622 -0.33 -29.57 -28.07
CA ASP A 622 -1.57 -29.42 -27.29
C ASP A 622 -1.62 -28.00 -26.65
N GLN A 623 -0.52 -27.55 -26.03
CA GLN A 623 -0.44 -26.21 -25.43
C GLN A 623 -0.60 -25.07 -26.46
N CYS A 624 0.06 -25.14 -27.62
CA CYS A 624 -0.17 -24.18 -28.71
C CYS A 624 -1.65 -24.15 -29.16
N THR A 625 -2.29 -25.31 -29.24
CA THR A 625 -3.70 -25.42 -29.67
C THR A 625 -4.65 -24.78 -28.64
N ASP A 626 -4.45 -25.03 -27.35
CA ASP A 626 -5.21 -24.40 -26.26
C ASP A 626 -5.01 -22.87 -26.24
N GLY A 627 -3.79 -22.38 -26.49
CA GLY A 627 -3.50 -20.95 -26.64
C GLY A 627 -4.28 -20.31 -27.80
N ILE A 628 -4.31 -20.95 -28.97
CA ILE A 628 -5.03 -20.46 -30.16
C ILE A 628 -6.55 -20.45 -29.94
N ASP A 629 -7.12 -21.52 -29.36
CA ASP A 629 -8.57 -21.57 -29.11
C ASP A 629 -9.01 -20.53 -28.04
N ASN A 630 -8.15 -20.17 -27.09
CA ASN A 630 -8.40 -19.06 -26.17
C ASN A 630 -8.38 -17.70 -26.89
N ILE A 631 -7.39 -17.39 -27.74
CA ILE A 631 -7.39 -16.12 -28.51
C ILE A 631 -8.65 -16.00 -29.38
N LYS A 632 -9.07 -17.12 -29.98
CA LYS A 632 -10.31 -17.17 -30.75
C LYS A 632 -11.54 -16.86 -29.91
N SER A 633 -11.61 -17.36 -28.66
CA SER A 633 -12.70 -17.01 -27.72
C SER A 633 -12.73 -15.51 -27.42
N ILE A 634 -11.58 -14.88 -27.18
CA ILE A 634 -11.46 -13.43 -26.94
C ILE A 634 -11.96 -12.63 -28.14
N ILE A 635 -11.59 -13.05 -29.36
CA ILE A 635 -12.04 -12.41 -30.60
C ILE A 635 -13.55 -12.59 -30.81
N GLU A 636 -14.12 -13.75 -30.47
CA GLU A 636 -15.55 -13.99 -30.58
C GLU A 636 -16.35 -13.17 -29.54
N GLU A 637 -15.89 -13.10 -28.28
CA GLU A 637 -16.45 -12.22 -27.24
C GLU A 637 -16.37 -10.73 -27.59
N TYR A 638 -15.23 -10.26 -28.12
CA TYR A 638 -15.05 -8.87 -28.52
C TYR A 638 -15.93 -8.48 -29.72
N ASN A 639 -16.27 -9.42 -30.60
CA ASN A 639 -17.21 -9.19 -31.72
C ASN A 639 -18.68 -9.09 -31.27
N ASP A 640 -19.02 -9.64 -30.10
CA ASP A 640 -20.37 -9.57 -29.51
C ASP A 640 -20.60 -8.27 -28.72
N TYR A 641 -19.55 -7.47 -28.46
CA TYR A 641 -19.70 -6.16 -27.81
C TYR A 641 -20.48 -5.15 -28.66
N GLU A 642 -21.47 -4.49 -28.04
CA GLU A 642 -22.19 -3.39 -28.68
C GLU A 642 -21.27 -2.21 -29.00
N LYS A 643 -21.58 -1.52 -30.10
CA LYS A 643 -20.78 -0.44 -30.68
C LYS A 643 -20.62 0.72 -29.70
N LEU A 644 -19.42 0.91 -29.15
CA LEU A 644 -19.07 2.17 -28.48
C LEU A 644 -19.08 3.30 -29.52
N GLN A 645 -19.88 4.32 -29.22
CA GLN A 645 -19.85 5.60 -29.90
C GLN A 645 -19.78 6.65 -28.80
N ILE A 646 -18.69 7.41 -28.74
CA ILE A 646 -18.73 8.69 -28.02
C ILE A 646 -19.83 9.50 -28.72
N PRO A 647 -20.79 10.08 -28.00
CA PRO A 647 -21.80 10.94 -28.62
C PRO A 647 -21.12 12.07 -29.42
N GLU A 648 -21.80 12.63 -30.41
CA GLU A 648 -21.33 13.85 -31.06
C GLU A 648 -21.92 15.06 -30.33
N LEU A 649 -21.10 16.02 -29.90
CA LEU A 649 -21.55 17.23 -29.18
C LEU A 649 -22.68 17.97 -29.93
N LYS A 650 -22.69 17.91 -31.26
CA LYS A 650 -23.75 18.47 -32.11
C LYS A 650 -25.14 17.90 -31.77
N ASP A 651 -25.23 16.64 -31.36
CA ASP A 651 -26.49 15.94 -31.10
C ASP A 651 -27.14 16.41 -29.78
N TYR A 652 -26.36 17.10 -28.93
CA TYR A 652 -26.79 17.66 -27.65
C TYR A 652 -26.87 19.20 -27.68
N ALA A 653 -25.99 19.87 -28.46
CA ALA A 653 -25.86 21.33 -28.45
C ALA A 653 -26.59 22.08 -29.59
N THR A 654 -26.83 21.47 -30.76
CA THR A 654 -27.22 22.26 -31.95
C THR A 654 -28.63 22.84 -31.86
N GLU A 655 -29.62 22.08 -31.37
CA GLU A 655 -31.03 22.53 -31.35
C GLU A 655 -31.24 23.67 -30.34
N SER A 656 -30.77 23.53 -29.10
CA SER A 656 -30.86 24.58 -28.08
C SER A 656 -30.04 25.82 -28.45
N SER A 657 -28.86 25.65 -29.09
CA SER A 657 -28.03 26.77 -29.54
C SER A 657 -28.70 27.59 -30.66
N ASP A 658 -29.24 26.94 -31.70
CA ASP A 658 -29.94 27.62 -32.80
C ASP A 658 -31.20 28.35 -32.29
N LEU A 659 -31.96 27.74 -31.35
CA LEU A 659 -33.14 28.34 -30.73
C LEU A 659 -32.80 29.55 -29.85
N LEU A 660 -31.74 29.45 -29.03
CA LEU A 660 -31.24 30.54 -28.19
C LEU A 660 -30.88 31.77 -29.04
N PHE A 661 -30.14 31.58 -30.14
CA PHE A 661 -29.82 32.69 -31.05
C PHE A 661 -31.07 33.28 -31.72
N GLU A 662 -32.08 32.47 -32.08
CA GLU A 662 -33.34 32.95 -32.64
C GLU A 662 -34.14 33.82 -31.64
N GLU A 663 -34.14 33.47 -30.35
CA GLU A 663 -34.80 34.26 -29.30
C GLU A 663 -34.05 35.57 -29.00
N ILE A 664 -32.71 35.55 -28.95
CA ILE A 664 -31.90 36.77 -28.78
C ILE A 664 -32.13 37.77 -29.93
N ASP A 665 -32.21 37.28 -31.17
CA ASP A 665 -32.55 38.12 -32.33
C ASP A 665 -33.97 38.72 -32.22
N LYS A 666 -34.95 37.96 -31.70
CA LYS A 666 -36.32 38.48 -31.47
C LYS A 666 -36.34 39.57 -30.40
N ILE A 667 -35.65 39.39 -29.28
CA ILE A 667 -35.52 40.38 -28.19
C ILE A 667 -34.97 41.70 -28.73
N SER A 668 -33.87 41.65 -29.49
CA SER A 668 -33.23 42.82 -30.11
C SER A 668 -34.18 43.59 -31.06
N ASN A 669 -34.95 42.86 -31.87
CA ASN A 669 -35.93 43.44 -32.78
C ASN A 669 -37.10 44.12 -32.03
N ASP A 670 -37.67 43.48 -31.01
CA ASP A 670 -38.81 44.04 -30.28
C ASP A 670 -38.43 45.23 -29.39
N LEU A 671 -37.21 45.27 -28.84
CA LEU A 671 -36.67 46.45 -28.15
C LEU A 671 -36.47 47.63 -29.11
N THR A 672 -35.97 47.37 -30.32
CA THR A 672 -35.83 48.41 -31.36
C THR A 672 -37.18 49.02 -31.73
N LEU A 673 -38.23 48.19 -31.80
CA LEU A 673 -39.60 48.65 -32.06
C LEU A 673 -40.20 49.40 -30.87
N LEU A 674 -40.04 48.88 -29.65
CA LEU A 674 -40.49 49.51 -28.40
C LEU A 674 -39.90 50.92 -28.24
N ASN A 675 -38.60 51.08 -28.45
CA ASN A 675 -37.90 52.37 -28.43
C ASN A 675 -38.46 53.39 -29.44
N SER A 676 -39.09 52.93 -30.54
CA SER A 676 -39.69 53.80 -31.55
C SER A 676 -41.13 54.27 -31.21
N GLU A 677 -41.84 53.50 -30.38
CA GLU A 677 -43.24 53.71 -30.00
C GLU A 677 -43.38 54.51 -28.69
N VAL A 678 -42.38 54.44 -27.82
CA VAL A 678 -42.29 55.16 -26.55
C VAL A 678 -41.96 56.64 -26.78
N LYS A 679 -42.98 57.50 -26.90
CA LYS A 679 -42.83 58.96 -27.16
C LYS A 679 -43.32 59.92 -26.08
N ASN A 680 -44.09 59.46 -25.10
CA ASN A 680 -44.71 60.31 -24.06
C ASN A 680 -44.65 59.71 -22.64
N GLU A 681 -43.83 58.69 -22.41
CA GLU A 681 -43.70 58.01 -21.11
C GLU A 681 -42.82 58.82 -20.12
N SER A 682 -42.74 58.38 -18.86
CA SER A 682 -42.01 59.08 -17.79
C SER A 682 -40.48 59.01 -17.94
N GLU A 683 -39.75 59.95 -17.33
CA GLU A 683 -38.27 59.91 -17.26
C GLU A 683 -37.77 58.58 -16.65
N THR A 684 -38.42 58.09 -15.59
CA THR A 684 -38.10 56.80 -14.96
C THR A 684 -38.23 55.61 -15.92
N PHE A 685 -39.23 55.64 -16.81
CA PHE A 685 -39.43 54.59 -17.81
C PHE A 685 -38.31 54.60 -18.87
N PHE A 686 -37.91 55.79 -19.33
CA PHE A 686 -36.75 55.93 -20.22
C PHE A 686 -35.43 55.54 -19.55
N ASP A 687 -35.25 55.81 -18.26
CA ASP A 687 -34.05 55.40 -17.53
C ASP A 687 -33.97 53.89 -17.31
N ASN A 688 -35.09 53.20 -17.07
CA ASN A 688 -35.10 51.74 -17.02
C ASN A 688 -34.85 51.11 -18.40
N LEU A 689 -35.43 51.65 -19.49
CA LEU A 689 -35.10 51.24 -20.86
C LEU A 689 -33.61 51.42 -21.21
N ARG A 690 -32.96 52.49 -20.73
CA ARG A 690 -31.51 52.67 -20.91
C ARG A 690 -30.70 51.56 -20.23
N LYS A 691 -31.06 51.20 -19.00
CA LYS A 691 -30.37 50.12 -18.27
C LYS A 691 -30.53 48.78 -19.00
N ILE A 692 -31.71 48.46 -19.51
CA ILE A 692 -31.97 47.24 -20.30
C ILE A 692 -31.12 47.21 -21.58
N ASN A 693 -31.00 48.33 -22.29
CA ASN A 693 -30.13 48.41 -23.46
C ASN A 693 -28.64 48.21 -23.08
N SER A 694 -28.18 48.79 -21.97
CA SER A 694 -26.81 48.57 -21.49
C SER A 694 -26.56 47.13 -21.01
N GLN A 695 -27.56 46.48 -20.43
CA GLN A 695 -27.50 45.06 -20.06
C GLN A 695 -27.30 44.16 -21.30
N ILE A 696 -27.94 44.51 -22.41
CA ILE A 696 -27.77 43.79 -23.68
C ILE A 696 -26.43 44.10 -24.34
N GLU A 697 -25.87 45.30 -24.14
CA GLU A 697 -24.47 45.58 -24.53
C GLU A 697 -23.50 44.70 -23.73
N VAL A 698 -23.72 44.46 -22.43
CA VAL A 698 -22.92 43.52 -21.61
C VAL A 698 -22.99 42.08 -22.15
N ILE A 699 -24.21 41.54 -22.36
CA ILE A 699 -24.39 40.19 -22.92
C ILE A 699 -23.72 40.08 -24.32
N ALA A 700 -23.86 41.10 -25.17
CA ALA A 700 -23.26 41.12 -26.50
C ALA A 700 -21.73 41.28 -26.49
N ASP A 701 -21.16 41.90 -25.46
CA ASP A 701 -19.73 42.03 -25.27
C ASP A 701 -19.13 40.73 -24.68
N ILE A 702 -19.81 40.03 -23.74
CA ILE A 702 -19.41 38.68 -23.30
C ILE A 702 -19.34 37.71 -24.49
N ILE A 703 -20.39 37.68 -25.32
CA ILE A 703 -20.42 36.87 -26.55
C ILE A 703 -19.28 37.25 -27.52
N ARG A 704 -18.91 38.54 -27.61
CA ARG A 704 -17.83 39.01 -28.49
C ARG A 704 -16.45 38.67 -27.95
N ASP A 705 -16.20 38.92 -26.68
CA ASP A 705 -14.91 38.65 -26.04
C ASP A 705 -14.61 37.15 -26.11
N THR A 706 -15.62 36.30 -25.91
CA THR A 706 -15.56 34.85 -26.13
C THR A 706 -15.12 34.50 -27.56
N LEU A 707 -15.68 35.17 -28.57
CA LEU A 707 -15.33 34.98 -29.99
C LEU A 707 -13.93 35.51 -30.32
N ASP A 708 -13.45 36.56 -29.65
CA ASP A 708 -12.12 37.12 -29.84
C ASP A 708 -11.03 36.30 -29.12
N THR A 709 -11.34 35.62 -28.00
CA THR A 709 -10.45 34.60 -27.37
C THR A 709 -10.23 33.35 -28.22
N LEU A 710 -10.90 33.20 -29.37
CA LEU A 710 -10.64 32.12 -30.35
C LEU A 710 -9.34 32.33 -31.16
N SER A 711 -8.51 33.34 -30.85
CA SER A 711 -7.22 33.56 -31.51
C SER A 711 -6.11 32.66 -30.94
N PHE A 712 -5.70 31.67 -31.73
CA PHE A 712 -4.65 30.69 -31.46
C PHE A 712 -3.34 31.26 -30.87
N ASP A 713 -2.90 30.67 -29.75
CA ASP A 713 -1.50 30.40 -29.42
C ASP A 713 -1.40 28.98 -28.83
N ASP A 714 -0.48 28.16 -29.33
CA ASP A 714 -0.44 26.70 -29.15
C ASP A 714 0.42 26.24 -27.92
N THR A 715 0.43 26.93 -26.77
CA THR A 715 1.40 26.63 -25.68
C THR A 715 0.92 26.07 -24.34
N ASP A 716 -0.35 26.17 -23.93
CA ASP A 716 -0.80 25.68 -22.61
C ASP A 716 -2.13 24.93 -22.68
N ILE A 717 -2.08 23.58 -22.68
CA ILE A 717 -3.26 22.71 -22.52
C ILE A 717 -3.55 22.43 -21.03
N PHE A 718 -2.53 22.48 -20.17
CA PHE A 718 -2.65 22.39 -18.71
C PHE A 718 -2.20 23.70 -18.06
N GLU A 719 -2.96 24.22 -17.10
CA GLU A 719 -2.67 25.46 -16.37
C GLU A 719 -2.82 25.22 -14.85
N ASP A 720 -1.72 25.27 -14.09
CA ASP A 720 -1.78 25.24 -12.62
C ASP A 720 -2.28 26.61 -12.13
N VAL A 721 -3.48 26.60 -11.54
CA VAL A 721 -4.17 27.81 -11.06
C VAL A 721 -3.99 28.02 -9.55
N SER A 722 -3.06 27.32 -8.91
CA SER A 722 -2.84 27.32 -7.45
C SER A 722 -2.17 28.60 -6.93
N ASP A 723 -2.74 29.79 -7.18
CA ASP A 723 -2.25 31.08 -6.68
C ASP A 723 -3.21 31.77 -5.67
N LEU A 724 -2.68 32.80 -5.00
CA LEU A 724 -3.30 33.50 -3.87
C LEU A 724 -4.67 34.13 -4.18
N THR A 725 -4.99 34.41 -5.45
CA THR A 725 -6.25 35.00 -5.89
C THR A 725 -7.46 34.07 -5.76
N ILE A 726 -7.26 32.75 -5.76
CA ILE A 726 -8.36 31.78 -5.66
C ILE A 726 -8.74 31.49 -4.18
N ILE A 727 -7.88 31.86 -3.23
CA ILE A 727 -8.07 31.61 -1.79
C ILE A 727 -9.32 32.33 -1.22
N GLU A 728 -9.77 33.40 -1.85
CA GLU A 728 -10.84 34.25 -1.29
C GLU A 728 -12.27 33.82 -1.66
N ASN A 729 -12.48 33.00 -2.71
CA ASN A 729 -13.82 32.80 -3.29
C ASN A 729 -14.35 31.36 -3.49
N SER A 730 -13.56 30.27 -3.34
CA SER A 730 -14.07 28.93 -3.69
C SER A 730 -13.89 27.80 -2.65
N LEU A 731 -14.99 27.07 -2.42
CA LEU A 731 -15.08 25.78 -1.72
C LEU A 731 -14.70 24.61 -2.66
N GLU A 732 -13.58 24.77 -3.36
CA GLU A 732 -13.14 23.81 -4.39
C GLU A 732 -12.38 22.62 -3.81
N LYS A 733 -12.32 21.55 -4.62
CA LYS A 733 -11.56 20.33 -4.40
C LYS A 733 -10.04 20.56 -4.59
N GLY A 734 -9.22 19.56 -4.25
CA GLY A 734 -7.76 19.63 -4.30
C GLY A 734 -7.11 20.37 -3.13
N ILE A 735 -7.75 20.43 -1.95
CA ILE A 735 -7.28 21.25 -0.82
C ILE A 735 -7.09 20.42 0.46
N VAL A 736 -5.98 20.66 1.17
CA VAL A 736 -5.69 20.18 2.53
C VAL A 736 -5.41 21.39 3.43
N LYS A 737 -6.30 21.67 4.39
CA LYS A 737 -6.30 22.93 5.16
C LYS A 737 -6.35 22.71 6.67
N GLY A 738 -5.58 23.48 7.44
CA GLY A 738 -5.74 23.54 8.91
C GLY A 738 -5.47 22.22 9.63
N CYS A 739 -4.80 21.26 8.99
CA CYS A 739 -4.64 19.90 9.50
C CYS A 739 -3.44 19.79 10.44
N TYR A 740 -3.48 18.82 11.35
CA TYR A 740 -2.53 18.71 12.46
C TYR A 740 -2.03 17.28 12.63
N ASN A 741 -0.71 17.06 12.54
CA ASN A 741 -0.09 15.76 12.86
C ASN A 741 0.81 15.89 14.10
N GLU A 742 0.62 14.99 15.07
CA GLU A 742 1.49 14.86 16.25
C GLU A 742 2.15 13.48 16.34
N ALA A 743 1.85 12.57 15.41
CA ALA A 743 2.33 11.19 15.43
C ALA A 743 3.53 10.94 14.53
N ASP A 744 4.32 9.92 14.89
CA ASP A 744 5.48 9.50 14.09
C ASP A 744 5.06 8.89 12.75
N ILE A 745 5.74 9.31 11.68
CA ILE A 745 5.52 8.87 10.30
C ILE A 745 6.75 8.12 9.83
N LEU A 746 6.58 6.85 9.43
CA LEU A 746 7.67 5.94 9.09
C LEU A 746 7.46 5.36 7.67
N GLY A 747 8.28 5.77 6.70
CA GLY A 747 8.18 5.27 5.32
C GLY A 747 9.53 4.86 4.69
N ASP A 748 9.52 4.44 3.42
CA ASP A 748 10.75 4.27 2.65
C ASP A 748 11.05 5.47 1.75
N VAL A 749 10.04 6.01 1.04
CA VAL A 749 10.20 7.09 0.04
C VAL A 749 8.94 7.98 -0.01
N ASN A 750 9.09 9.26 -0.35
CA ASN A 750 8.01 10.25 -0.36
C ASN A 750 7.28 10.31 1.00
N VAL A 751 7.99 10.69 2.06
CA VAL A 751 7.48 10.68 3.43
C VAL A 751 7.30 12.11 3.93
N GLY A 752 6.11 12.45 4.42
CA GLY A 752 5.85 13.79 4.93
C GLY A 752 4.95 13.86 6.16
N GLY A 753 5.07 14.91 6.96
CA GLY A 753 4.25 15.06 8.16
C GLY A 753 2.75 15.28 7.88
N ILE A 754 2.41 15.90 6.72
CA ILE A 754 1.02 16.18 6.31
C ILE A 754 0.68 15.49 4.98
N ALA A 755 1.55 15.52 3.98
CA ALA A 755 1.36 14.85 2.69
C ALA A 755 2.60 14.03 2.31
N GLY A 756 2.44 12.80 1.78
CA GLY A 756 3.59 12.02 1.31
C GLY A 756 4.08 12.60 -0.01
N SER A 757 3.15 12.77 -0.95
CA SER A 757 3.33 13.60 -2.13
C SER A 757 2.16 14.55 -2.46
N MET A 758 2.48 15.62 -3.18
CA MET A 758 1.56 16.48 -3.92
C MET A 758 1.92 16.41 -5.41
N ALA A 759 1.33 15.44 -6.10
CA ALA A 759 1.61 15.11 -7.50
C ALA A 759 0.40 14.40 -8.14
N ILE A 760 0.25 14.52 -9.46
CA ILE A 760 -0.60 13.60 -10.21
C ILE A 760 0.13 12.25 -10.23
N GLU A 761 -0.46 11.24 -9.61
CA GLU A 761 0.05 9.87 -9.74
C GLU A 761 -0.56 9.27 -11.00
N TYR A 762 0.09 9.51 -12.13
CA TYR A 762 -0.10 8.67 -13.29
C TYR A 762 0.55 7.32 -12.99
N ASP A 763 -0.16 6.21 -13.21
CA ASP A 763 0.43 4.86 -13.14
C ASP A 763 1.48 4.60 -14.26
N PHE A 764 1.75 5.59 -15.12
CA PHE A 764 3.04 5.79 -15.78
C PHE A 764 3.18 7.24 -16.28
N ASP A 765 4.27 7.94 -15.96
CA ASP A 765 4.53 9.31 -16.44
C ASP A 765 5.96 9.50 -17.00
N PRO A 766 6.05 10.02 -18.23
CA PRO A 766 7.01 11.08 -18.52
C PRO A 766 6.40 12.20 -19.40
N GLU A 767 5.78 13.20 -18.75
CA GLU A 767 5.45 14.54 -19.26
C GLU A 767 6.62 15.19 -20.01
N ASP A 768 6.43 15.60 -21.29
CA ASP A 768 7.08 16.81 -21.82
C ASP A 768 6.58 17.31 -23.20
N ASP A 769 5.92 16.51 -24.07
CA ASP A 769 5.60 16.95 -25.44
C ASP A 769 4.11 16.79 -25.84
N ILE A 770 3.38 17.91 -25.77
CA ILE A 770 2.00 18.05 -26.24
C ILE A 770 1.92 18.24 -27.78
N VAL A 771 1.09 17.37 -28.38
CA VAL A 771 0.20 17.53 -29.54
C VAL A 771 0.38 18.74 -30.47
N ASP A 772 0.34 18.51 -31.79
CA ASP A 772 -0.14 19.56 -32.70
C ASP A 772 -0.99 19.10 -33.92
N LYS A 773 -2.09 19.84 -34.15
CA LYS A 773 -3.03 19.95 -35.29
C LYS A 773 -3.92 18.76 -35.72
N GLY A 774 -5.18 18.85 -35.27
CA GLY A 774 -6.37 18.37 -36.00
C GLY A 774 -7.55 19.36 -35.86
N LYS A 775 -7.75 20.26 -36.84
CA LYS A 775 -8.76 21.35 -36.75
C LYS A 775 -10.20 20.85 -36.94
N GLN A 776 -11.06 21.08 -35.94
CA GLN A 776 -12.46 21.59 -36.01
C GLN A 776 -13.33 21.09 -34.82
N SER A 777 -13.21 21.73 -33.66
CA SER A 777 -14.28 22.00 -32.67
C SER A 777 -13.74 23.01 -31.63
N PHE A 778 -14.54 23.39 -30.64
CA PHE A 778 -14.20 24.33 -29.56
C PHE A 778 -12.93 23.94 -28.78
N ASN A 779 -12.25 24.94 -28.21
CA ASN A 779 -10.97 24.78 -27.52
C ASN A 779 -11.16 24.28 -26.07
N PHE A 780 -10.24 23.46 -25.57
CA PHE A 780 -10.28 22.93 -24.20
C PHE A 780 -8.98 23.24 -23.44
N LYS A 781 -9.11 23.61 -22.16
CA LYS A 781 -7.99 23.71 -21.22
C LYS A 781 -8.26 22.81 -20.01
N TYR A 782 -7.21 22.21 -19.46
CA TYR A 782 -7.26 21.52 -18.18
C TYR A 782 -6.66 22.43 -17.12
N GLN A 783 -7.34 22.63 -16.00
CA GLN A 783 -6.80 23.34 -14.84
C GLN A 783 -6.52 22.35 -13.71
N THR A 784 -5.33 22.43 -13.13
CA THR A 784 -4.94 21.64 -11.97
C THR A 784 -4.93 22.53 -10.72
N LYS A 785 -5.42 21.98 -9.60
CA LYS A 785 -5.41 22.66 -8.31
C LYS A 785 -4.98 21.72 -7.19
N ALA A 786 -3.88 22.06 -6.52
CA ALA A 786 -3.42 21.34 -5.34
C ALA A 786 -2.89 22.34 -4.30
N LEU A 787 -3.51 22.37 -3.11
CA LEU A 787 -3.27 23.46 -2.16
C LEU A 787 -3.20 22.95 -0.72
N LEU A 788 -2.01 23.00 -0.12
CA LEU A 788 -1.79 22.63 1.27
C LEU A 788 -1.51 23.88 2.10
N MET A 789 -2.40 24.21 3.04
CA MET A 789 -2.31 25.47 3.77
C MET A 789 -2.61 25.39 5.27
N SER A 790 -1.92 26.23 6.05
CA SER A 790 -2.17 26.41 7.50
C SER A 790 -2.12 25.11 8.32
N SER A 791 -1.36 24.12 7.85
CA SER A 791 -1.24 22.80 8.49
C SER A 791 0.04 22.70 9.30
N ILE A 792 0.01 21.93 10.39
CA ILE A 792 1.08 21.88 11.39
C ILE A 792 1.51 20.43 11.63
N ASN A 793 2.81 20.16 11.49
CA ASN A 793 3.41 18.90 11.92
C ASN A 793 4.24 19.10 13.20
N LYS A 794 4.06 18.20 14.17
CA LYS A 794 4.92 18.02 15.34
C LYS A 794 5.47 16.59 15.48
N GLY A 795 4.86 15.61 14.81
CA GLY A 795 5.33 14.23 14.84
C GLY A 795 6.63 14.06 14.08
N ASN A 796 7.43 13.07 14.45
CA ASN A 796 8.71 12.84 13.79
C ASN A 796 8.49 12.20 12.40
N VAL A 797 9.32 12.55 11.42
CA VAL A 797 9.19 12.05 10.04
C VAL A 797 10.48 11.31 9.68
N GLN A 798 10.42 9.98 9.57
CA GLN A 798 11.56 9.13 9.28
C GLN A 798 11.37 8.41 7.94
N ALA A 799 12.39 8.46 7.07
CA ALA A 799 12.45 7.62 5.88
C ALA A 799 13.81 6.94 5.68
N LYS A 800 13.80 5.91 4.83
CA LYS A 800 15.00 5.18 4.42
C LYS A 800 15.65 5.70 3.14
N LYS A 801 14.89 6.38 2.29
CA LYS A 801 15.29 6.84 0.95
C LYS A 801 14.76 8.26 0.70
N ASP A 802 14.75 8.64 -0.56
CA ASP A 802 14.59 10.00 -1.03
C ASP A 802 13.24 10.65 -0.68
N TYR A 803 13.24 11.98 -0.65
CA TYR A 803 12.07 12.85 -0.50
C TYR A 803 11.39 12.76 0.88
N VAL A 804 11.99 13.46 1.86
CA VAL A 804 11.50 13.51 3.23
C VAL A 804 11.27 14.96 3.65
N GLY A 805 10.07 15.29 4.11
CA GLY A 805 9.80 16.65 4.58
C GLY A 805 8.79 16.80 5.71
N GLY A 806 8.93 17.87 6.49
CA GLY A 806 8.12 18.05 7.69
C GLY A 806 6.64 18.29 7.40
N ILE A 807 6.31 18.80 6.20
CA ILE A 807 4.95 18.95 5.69
C ILE A 807 4.71 18.02 4.49
N ILE A 808 5.61 18.01 3.50
CA ILE A 808 5.49 17.19 2.27
C ILE A 808 6.79 16.44 1.97
N GLY A 809 6.72 15.16 1.61
CA GLY A 809 7.87 14.43 1.04
C GLY A 809 8.29 14.99 -0.33
N ARG A 810 7.44 14.76 -1.34
CA ARG A 810 7.65 15.21 -2.73
C ARG A 810 6.51 16.13 -3.21
N MET A 811 6.83 17.26 -3.82
CA MET A 811 5.83 18.19 -4.35
C MET A 811 6.18 18.56 -5.80
N ASP A 812 5.34 18.14 -6.73
CA ASP A 812 5.58 18.37 -8.17
C ASP A 812 4.83 19.63 -8.63
N LEU A 813 3.61 19.86 -8.11
CA LEU A 813 2.76 20.99 -8.48
C LEU A 813 1.93 21.54 -7.32
N GLY A 814 1.25 22.67 -7.53
CA GLY A 814 0.41 23.31 -6.52
C GLY A 814 1.14 24.28 -5.59
N LEU A 815 0.57 24.58 -4.42
CA LEU A 815 1.11 25.58 -3.48
C LEU A 815 1.10 25.11 -2.02
N VAL A 816 2.22 25.30 -1.31
CA VAL A 816 2.30 25.20 0.16
C VAL A 816 2.25 26.60 0.77
N TYR A 817 1.30 26.85 1.66
CA TYR A 817 1.06 28.18 2.21
C TYR A 817 0.88 28.20 3.74
N SER A 818 1.74 28.92 4.45
CA SER A 818 1.59 29.19 5.90
C SER A 818 1.54 27.92 6.77
N SER A 819 2.25 26.86 6.37
CA SER A 819 2.36 25.61 7.13
C SER A 819 3.61 25.59 8.03
N GLU A 820 3.57 24.81 9.11
CA GLU A 820 4.54 24.86 10.21
C GLU A 820 5.06 23.47 10.59
N ASN A 821 6.38 23.24 10.55
CA ASN A 821 6.99 22.01 11.05
C ASN A 821 7.76 22.23 12.36
N TYR A 822 7.56 21.30 13.29
CA TYR A 822 8.19 21.20 14.60
C TYR A 822 8.76 19.82 14.92
N GLY A 823 8.53 18.82 14.05
CA GLY A 823 8.99 17.44 14.25
C GLY A 823 10.44 17.24 13.80
N TYR A 824 11.14 16.28 14.42
CA TYR A 824 12.45 15.80 13.93
C TYR A 824 12.28 15.12 12.58
N ILE A 825 13.22 15.35 11.66
CA ILE A 825 13.20 14.75 10.32
C ILE A 825 14.49 13.96 10.10
N GLU A 826 14.34 12.70 9.75
CA GLU A 826 15.46 11.78 9.56
C GLU A 826 15.36 11.02 8.25
N ASN A 827 16.35 11.21 7.38
CA ASN A 827 16.55 10.43 6.18
C ASN A 827 17.84 9.59 6.30
N ILE A 828 17.68 8.27 6.43
CA ILE A 828 18.75 7.37 6.85
C ILE A 828 19.81 7.14 5.75
N ASP A 829 19.40 7.07 4.47
CA ASP A 829 20.32 6.79 3.33
C ASP A 829 19.93 7.54 2.03
N GLY A 830 18.83 8.30 2.05
CA GLY A 830 18.31 9.04 0.90
C GLY A 830 18.68 10.52 0.85
N ASP A 831 18.35 11.11 -0.29
CA ASP A 831 18.53 12.53 -0.61
C ASP A 831 17.23 13.33 -0.44
N TYR A 832 17.32 14.66 -0.56
CA TYR A 832 16.17 15.59 -0.54
C TYR A 832 15.42 15.57 0.78
N THR A 833 16.04 16.16 1.80
CA THR A 833 15.48 16.27 3.16
C THR A 833 15.21 17.74 3.49
N GLY A 834 14.00 18.10 3.92
CA GLY A 834 13.77 19.48 4.33
C GLY A 834 12.64 19.75 5.31
N GLY A 835 12.76 20.85 6.05
CA GLY A 835 11.85 21.17 7.15
C GLY A 835 10.38 21.33 6.77
N ILE A 836 10.08 21.77 5.54
CA ILE A 836 8.72 21.85 4.99
C ILE A 836 8.55 20.80 3.89
N THR A 837 9.43 20.79 2.89
CA THR A 837 9.37 19.89 1.74
C THR A 837 10.67 19.12 1.56
N GLY A 838 10.63 17.85 1.14
CA GLY A 838 11.84 17.13 0.73
C GLY A 838 12.37 17.66 -0.60
N SER A 839 11.54 17.55 -1.65
CA SER A 839 11.71 18.24 -2.94
C SER A 839 10.44 19.00 -3.31
N SER A 840 10.59 20.15 -3.97
CA SER A 840 9.49 20.98 -4.45
C SER A 840 9.83 21.58 -5.81
N ASP A 841 9.20 21.08 -6.88
CA ASP A 841 9.30 21.67 -8.21
C ASP A 841 8.37 22.89 -8.39
N SER A 842 7.46 23.11 -7.44
CA SER A 842 6.53 24.23 -7.37
C SER A 842 6.83 25.22 -6.23
N VAL A 843 5.79 25.83 -5.65
CA VAL A 843 5.87 27.07 -4.88
C VAL A 843 5.64 26.87 -3.38
N ILE A 844 6.57 27.36 -2.56
CA ILE A 844 6.49 27.38 -1.08
C ILE A 844 6.41 28.83 -0.60
N ARG A 845 5.38 29.18 0.19
CA ARG A 845 5.18 30.55 0.69
C ARG A 845 4.84 30.60 2.17
N ASN A 846 5.42 31.58 2.88
CA ASN A 846 5.09 31.91 4.27
C ASN A 846 5.22 30.73 5.26
N CYS A 847 6.02 29.70 4.98
CA CYS A 847 6.13 28.52 5.84
C CYS A 847 7.21 28.66 6.92
N TYR A 848 7.07 27.91 8.02
CA TYR A 848 7.91 28.03 9.22
C TYR A 848 8.47 26.67 9.63
N SER A 849 9.79 26.57 9.77
CA SER A 849 10.48 25.34 10.17
C SER A 849 11.27 25.55 11.46
N LEU A 850 11.00 24.71 12.46
CA LEU A 850 11.70 24.63 13.73
C LEU A 850 12.03 23.17 14.02
N SER A 851 13.12 22.65 13.44
CA SER A 851 13.41 21.21 13.48
C SER A 851 14.90 20.89 13.39
N GLU A 852 15.28 19.78 14.02
CA GLU A 852 16.55 19.10 13.77
C GLU A 852 16.40 18.17 12.55
N LEU A 853 17.41 18.10 11.69
CA LEU A 853 17.38 17.44 10.37
C LEU A 853 18.61 16.54 10.18
N THR A 854 18.42 15.34 9.65
CA THR A 854 19.50 14.44 9.18
C THR A 854 19.19 13.92 7.78
N GLY A 855 20.19 13.89 6.90
CA GLY A 855 20.04 13.37 5.54
C GLY A 855 21.37 13.20 4.80
N ARG A 856 21.35 12.61 3.59
CA ARG A 856 22.56 12.42 2.80
C ARG A 856 22.93 13.68 2.01
N ASP A 857 22.34 13.87 0.82
CA ASP A 857 22.57 15.05 -0.02
C ASP A 857 21.26 15.87 -0.16
N TYR A 858 21.39 17.17 -0.44
CA TYR A 858 20.26 18.12 -0.53
C TYR A 858 19.45 18.22 0.78
N VAL A 859 20.09 18.75 1.83
CA VAL A 859 19.46 18.93 3.15
C VAL A 859 19.21 20.41 3.44
N GLY A 860 17.95 20.81 3.64
CA GLY A 860 17.60 22.23 3.75
C GLY A 860 16.53 22.59 4.78
N GLY A 861 16.72 23.71 5.47
CA GLY A 861 15.83 24.09 6.57
C GLY A 861 14.37 24.31 6.20
N ILE A 862 14.07 24.75 4.97
CA ILE A 862 12.73 24.79 4.38
C ILE A 862 12.56 23.67 3.36
N THR A 863 13.49 23.49 2.42
CA THR A 863 13.42 22.40 1.43
C THR A 863 14.77 21.77 1.12
N GLY A 864 14.82 20.47 0.85
CA GLY A 864 16.04 19.84 0.35
C GLY A 864 16.42 20.38 -1.03
N TYR A 865 15.50 20.24 -1.98
CA TYR A 865 15.55 20.86 -3.32
C TYR A 865 14.29 21.70 -3.56
N GLY A 866 14.41 22.83 -4.27
CA GLY A 866 13.28 23.73 -4.51
C GLY A 866 13.36 24.58 -5.77
N THR A 867 12.21 24.84 -6.38
CA THR A 867 12.07 25.87 -7.42
C THR A 867 11.81 27.23 -6.77
N ASP A 868 10.61 27.47 -6.24
CA ASP A 868 10.13 28.81 -5.90
C ASP A 868 9.82 28.96 -4.39
N ILE A 869 10.60 29.79 -3.66
CA ILE A 869 10.53 29.88 -2.18
C ILE A 869 10.45 31.33 -1.68
N PHE A 870 9.36 31.70 -1.00
CA PHE A 870 9.12 33.09 -0.60
C PHE A 870 8.70 33.28 0.86
N ASN A 871 9.31 34.26 1.53
CA ASN A 871 8.95 34.71 2.89
C ASN A 871 8.88 33.57 3.93
N CYS A 872 9.72 32.55 3.79
CA CYS A 872 9.81 31.41 4.72
C CYS A 872 10.84 31.66 5.83
N PHE A 873 10.63 31.01 6.98
CA PHE A 873 11.37 31.23 8.21
C PHE A 873 11.90 29.92 8.79
N SER A 874 13.18 29.88 9.13
CA SER A 874 13.87 28.64 9.53
C SER A 874 14.73 28.81 10.78
N LEU A 875 14.55 27.94 11.77
CA LEU A 875 15.46 27.73 12.89
C LEU A 875 15.73 26.22 12.92
N VAL A 876 16.82 25.80 12.29
CA VAL A 876 17.14 24.38 12.10
C VAL A 876 18.59 24.08 12.43
N LYS A 877 18.81 22.81 12.78
CA LYS A 877 20.13 22.22 13.00
C LYS A 877 20.23 20.99 12.10
N ILE A 878 21.26 20.94 11.27
CA ILE A 878 21.53 19.83 10.35
C ILE A 878 22.67 19.02 10.98
N ASP A 879 22.36 17.83 11.48
CA ASP A 879 23.32 16.99 12.21
C ASP A 879 24.21 16.16 11.26
N GLU A 880 23.63 15.67 10.16
CA GLU A 880 24.36 14.97 9.10
C GLU A 880 23.94 15.48 7.71
N SER A 881 24.94 15.74 6.86
CA SER A 881 24.81 16.02 5.42
C SER A 881 26.19 15.88 4.75
N LYS A 882 26.23 15.44 3.49
CA LYS A 882 27.47 15.29 2.69
C LYS A 882 27.63 16.44 1.69
N GLU A 883 26.69 16.61 0.76
CA GLU A 883 26.69 17.69 -0.24
C GLU A 883 25.35 18.46 -0.26
N PHE A 884 25.38 19.73 -0.69
CA PHE A 884 24.22 20.63 -0.80
C PHE A 884 23.42 20.82 0.49
N SER A 885 23.94 21.64 1.42
CA SER A 885 23.25 21.98 2.67
C SER A 885 23.05 23.47 2.90
N GLY A 886 21.93 23.83 3.53
CA GLY A 886 21.62 25.21 3.87
C GLY A 886 20.43 25.40 4.82
N ALA A 887 20.46 26.49 5.58
CA ALA A 887 19.43 26.83 6.56
C ALA A 887 18.07 27.20 5.93
N ILE A 888 18.01 27.52 4.63
CA ILE A 888 16.76 27.64 3.85
C ILE A 888 16.63 26.46 2.89
N ALA A 889 17.66 26.15 2.10
CA ALA A 889 17.58 25.05 1.15
C ALA A 889 18.90 24.34 0.92
N GLY A 890 18.87 23.06 0.56
CA GLY A 890 20.04 22.36 0.06
C GLY A 890 20.45 22.93 -1.30
N LYS A 891 19.51 23.00 -2.25
CA LYS A 891 19.67 23.66 -3.55
C LYS A 891 18.39 24.36 -4.00
N ILE A 892 18.51 25.45 -4.76
CA ILE A 892 17.40 26.15 -5.42
C ILE A 892 17.73 26.38 -6.90
N GLU A 893 16.77 26.12 -7.81
CA GLU A 893 16.90 26.47 -9.24
C GLU A 893 16.01 27.65 -9.68
N GLY A 894 14.86 27.87 -9.02
CA GLY A 894 13.92 28.94 -9.34
C GLY A 894 14.10 30.24 -8.56
N ASN A 895 12.99 30.94 -8.30
CA ASN A 895 12.95 32.25 -7.67
C ASN A 895 12.79 32.15 -6.16
N PHE A 896 13.66 32.85 -5.45
CA PHE A 896 13.55 32.96 -3.99
C PHE A 896 13.80 34.39 -3.51
N ASP A 897 12.96 34.85 -2.57
CA ASP A 897 13.00 36.20 -2.00
C ASP A 897 12.47 36.24 -0.55
N LYS A 898 13.08 37.10 0.28
CA LYS A 898 12.69 37.37 1.69
C LYS A 898 12.67 36.13 2.61
N ASN A 899 13.50 35.12 2.37
CA ASN A 899 13.63 33.99 3.30
C ASN A 899 14.63 34.34 4.42
N TYR A 900 14.31 33.96 5.64
CA TYR A 900 15.07 34.31 6.84
C TYR A 900 15.39 33.09 7.69
N PHE A 901 16.58 33.04 8.25
CA PHE A 901 16.99 31.96 9.15
C PHE A 901 17.79 32.48 10.34
N VAL A 902 17.82 31.71 11.44
CA VAL A 902 18.67 32.04 12.59
C VAL A 902 20.13 31.80 12.26
N GLU A 903 20.98 32.79 12.53
CA GLU A 903 22.42 32.75 12.26
C GLU A 903 23.12 31.64 13.07
N SER A 904 23.63 30.63 12.35
CA SER A 904 24.36 29.47 12.88
C SER A 904 25.60 29.18 12.03
N GLU A 905 26.19 27.98 12.12
CA GLU A 905 27.27 27.56 11.21
C GLU A 905 26.78 27.37 9.75
N LEU A 906 25.46 27.27 9.55
CA LEU A 906 24.84 27.10 8.23
C LEU A 906 24.64 28.44 7.51
N ALA A 907 24.86 28.43 6.19
CA ALA A 907 24.46 29.52 5.29
C ALA A 907 23.08 29.24 4.68
N GLY A 908 22.50 30.22 3.97
CA GLY A 908 21.13 30.11 3.45
C GLY A 908 20.87 28.97 2.46
N VAL A 909 21.67 28.86 1.40
CA VAL A 909 21.52 27.88 0.31
C VAL A 909 22.89 27.40 -0.17
N ASP A 910 23.14 26.09 -0.17
CA ASP A 910 24.41 25.46 -0.57
C ASP A 910 25.67 26.20 -0.07
N GLY A 911 25.77 26.41 1.24
CA GLY A 911 26.91 27.16 1.83
C GLY A 911 26.98 28.67 1.50
N ILE A 912 25.99 29.25 0.80
CA ILE A 912 25.95 30.66 0.40
C ILE A 912 24.71 31.37 0.96
N SER A 913 24.90 32.57 1.51
CA SER A 913 23.79 33.45 1.94
C SER A 913 23.60 34.60 0.95
N TYR A 914 22.36 34.86 0.56
CA TYR A 914 22.02 35.80 -0.52
C TYR A 914 21.25 37.01 0.03
N GLY A 915 21.83 38.21 -0.11
CA GLY A 915 21.22 39.46 0.36
C GLY A 915 19.81 39.67 -0.20
N ASN A 916 18.86 40.02 0.67
CA ASN A 916 17.41 40.11 0.46
C ASN A 916 16.69 38.78 0.13
N LYS A 917 17.39 37.73 -0.32
CA LYS A 917 16.77 36.47 -0.75
C LYS A 917 16.74 35.36 0.30
N ALA A 918 17.88 35.11 0.93
CA ALA A 918 18.09 34.10 1.98
C ALA A 918 19.09 34.69 2.99
N MET A 919 18.56 35.27 4.07
CA MET A 919 19.32 36.13 4.99
C MET A 919 19.41 35.54 6.40
N PRO A 920 20.63 35.44 6.97
CA PRO A 920 20.80 35.15 8.39
C PRO A 920 20.30 36.33 9.24
N GLN A 921 19.76 36.01 10.41
CA GLN A 921 19.38 36.96 11.47
C GLN A 921 19.82 36.40 12.82
N SER A 922 20.33 37.24 13.72
CA SER A 922 20.51 36.79 15.11
C SER A 922 19.14 36.45 15.71
N TYR A 923 19.10 35.44 16.61
CA TYR A 923 17.85 34.97 17.24
C TYR A 923 17.01 36.13 17.81
N GLU A 924 17.66 37.08 18.50
CA GLU A 924 17.05 38.31 19.03
C GLU A 924 16.29 39.14 17.98
N ASN A 925 16.78 39.22 16.74
CA ASN A 925 16.11 39.92 15.65
C ASN A 925 15.05 39.05 14.97
N PHE A 926 15.29 37.74 14.89
CA PHE A 926 14.38 36.77 14.29
C PHE A 926 13.03 36.73 15.03
N ILE A 927 13.04 36.67 16.36
CA ILE A 927 11.83 36.64 17.19
C ILE A 927 11.02 37.95 17.21
N LEU A 928 11.59 39.07 16.74
CA LEU A 928 10.86 40.33 16.57
C LEU A 928 9.91 40.32 15.36
N ASN A 929 9.98 39.29 14.51
CA ASN A 929 9.14 39.19 13.34
C ASN A 929 7.69 38.84 13.72
N LYS A 930 6.75 39.75 13.44
CA LYS A 930 5.35 39.66 13.91
C LYS A 930 4.56 38.47 13.35
N ARG A 931 5.08 37.80 12.32
CA ARG A 931 4.47 36.62 11.70
C ARG A 931 4.98 35.31 12.30
N LEU A 932 6.05 35.35 13.10
CA LEU A 932 6.67 34.14 13.64
C LEU A 932 5.78 33.49 14.71
N PRO A 933 5.49 32.17 14.62
CA PRO A 933 4.73 31.45 15.64
C PRO A 933 5.34 31.57 17.04
N GLU A 934 4.50 31.48 18.09
CA GLU A 934 4.97 31.59 19.48
C GLU A 934 5.93 30.46 19.88
N THR A 935 5.83 29.28 19.25
CA THR A 935 6.72 28.12 19.49
C THR A 935 8.21 28.45 19.32
N PHE A 936 8.55 29.39 18.43
CA PHE A 936 9.95 29.84 18.23
C PHE A 936 10.49 30.69 19.39
N LYS A 937 9.67 31.03 20.39
CA LYS A 937 9.99 31.96 21.50
C LYS A 937 10.03 31.28 22.87
N SER A 938 9.77 29.98 22.93
CA SER A 938 9.67 29.22 24.18
C SER A 938 10.16 27.79 23.97
N PHE A 939 11.17 27.37 24.74
CA PHE A 939 11.74 26.03 24.68
C PHE A 939 11.67 25.33 26.04
N GLU A 940 11.58 24.01 26.03
CA GLU A 940 11.44 23.20 27.23
C GLU A 940 12.09 21.81 27.09
N LEU A 941 12.69 21.32 28.18
CA LEU A 941 13.11 19.92 28.32
C LEU A 941 12.07 19.18 29.17
N ILE A 942 11.52 18.09 28.63
CA ILE A 942 10.49 17.27 29.27
C ILE A 942 11.11 15.95 29.72
N PHE A 943 11.00 15.61 31.00
CA PHE A 943 11.51 14.35 31.55
C PHE A 943 10.34 13.41 31.86
N LYS A 944 10.35 12.20 31.31
CA LYS A 944 9.28 11.19 31.43
C LYS A 944 9.80 9.88 32.02
N ALA A 945 8.98 9.19 32.80
CA ALA A 945 9.28 7.84 33.26
C ALA A 945 8.00 7.00 33.36
N ASP A 946 7.97 5.84 32.68
CA ASP A 946 6.75 5.03 32.51
C ASP A 946 5.57 5.88 32.00
N ASP A 947 5.83 6.67 30.95
CA ASP A 947 4.92 7.62 30.27
C ASP A 947 4.38 8.80 31.10
N GLU A 948 4.67 8.86 32.41
CA GLU A 948 4.34 10.01 33.26
C GLU A 948 5.42 11.11 33.18
N ILE A 949 5.00 12.38 32.99
CA ILE A 949 5.89 13.55 33.04
C ILE A 949 6.33 13.79 34.49
N ILE A 950 7.63 13.74 34.73
CA ILE A 950 8.28 13.95 36.03
C ILE A 950 8.55 15.45 36.26
N GLU A 951 9.15 16.12 35.28
CA GLU A 951 9.45 17.55 35.34
C GLU A 951 9.53 18.16 33.92
N VAL A 952 9.24 19.46 33.81
CA VAL A 952 9.39 20.26 32.59
C VAL A 952 10.25 21.47 32.93
N ILE A 953 11.41 21.60 32.28
CA ILE A 953 12.39 22.67 32.55
C ILE A 953 12.39 23.64 31.35
N PRO A 954 11.81 24.85 31.48
CA PRO A 954 11.86 25.86 30.43
C PRO A 954 13.25 26.52 30.35
N PHE A 955 13.67 26.92 29.16
CA PHE A 955 14.95 27.59 28.91
C PHE A 955 14.86 28.64 27.77
N GLU A 956 15.79 29.60 27.74
CA GLU A 956 15.95 30.57 26.65
C GLU A 956 16.99 30.06 25.62
N TYR A 957 16.85 30.43 24.34
CA TYR A 957 17.73 29.95 23.26
C TYR A 957 19.22 30.22 23.56
N GLY A 958 20.02 29.15 23.65
CA GLY A 958 21.44 29.18 23.99
C GLY A 958 21.76 29.01 25.50
N ASP A 959 20.76 28.79 26.36
CA ASP A 959 20.97 28.51 27.78
C ASP A 959 21.70 27.18 28.04
N SER A 960 22.24 27.03 29.25
CA SER A 960 22.83 25.76 29.72
C SER A 960 22.22 25.34 31.06
N ILE A 961 21.77 24.10 31.16
CA ILE A 961 21.21 23.51 32.39
C ILE A 961 22.30 22.72 33.13
N GLU A 962 22.41 22.96 34.43
CA GLU A 962 23.36 22.25 35.30
C GLU A 962 22.80 20.87 35.68
N LEU A 963 23.65 19.84 35.69
CA LEU A 963 23.25 18.44 35.93
C LEU A 963 22.54 18.20 37.28
N ASP A 964 22.65 19.11 38.25
CA ASP A 964 21.97 19.03 39.54
C ASP A 964 20.53 19.57 39.52
N LYS A 965 20.10 20.14 38.39
CA LYS A 965 18.70 20.54 38.11
C LYS A 965 17.92 19.48 37.34
N ILE A 966 18.57 18.40 36.90
CA ILE A 966 17.94 17.28 36.22
C ILE A 966 17.20 16.43 37.27
N PRO A 967 15.94 16.04 37.05
CA PRO A 967 15.15 15.31 38.05
C PRO A 967 15.73 13.91 38.37
N ASP A 968 15.56 13.49 39.63
CA ASP A 968 15.80 12.10 40.04
C ASP A 968 14.81 11.14 39.35
N ILE A 969 15.29 9.99 38.90
CA ILE A 969 14.44 8.99 38.23
C ILE A 969 13.65 8.17 39.27
N PRO A 970 12.34 7.93 39.06
CA PRO A 970 11.55 7.05 39.93
C PRO A 970 12.14 5.64 40.06
N ALA A 971 12.20 5.11 41.28
CA ALA A 971 12.81 3.80 41.54
C ALA A 971 11.88 2.62 41.17
N LYS A 972 12.25 1.86 40.12
CA LYS A 972 11.49 0.69 39.64
C LYS A 972 12.10 -0.63 40.15
N LYS A 973 11.29 -1.46 40.79
CA LYS A 973 11.76 -2.66 41.50
C LYS A 973 12.39 -3.69 40.55
N GLY A 974 13.66 -4.02 40.77
CA GLY A 974 14.42 -5.01 39.98
C GLY A 974 15.11 -4.43 38.75
N TYR A 975 15.05 -3.11 38.57
CA TYR A 975 15.69 -2.35 37.50
C TYR A 975 16.59 -1.28 38.13
N TYR A 976 17.70 -0.96 37.47
CA TYR A 976 18.36 0.34 37.63
C TYR A 976 17.90 1.25 36.49
N ALA A 977 18.05 2.56 36.64
CA ALA A 977 17.57 3.52 35.65
C ALA A 977 18.59 4.63 35.42
N THR A 978 18.64 5.12 34.19
CA THR A 978 19.45 6.27 33.77
C THR A 978 18.66 7.11 32.76
N TRP A 979 18.89 8.43 32.76
CA TRP A 979 18.50 9.28 31.65
C TRP A 979 19.41 8.97 30.44
N PRO A 980 18.97 9.25 29.20
CA PRO A 980 19.85 9.25 28.04
C PRO A 980 21.05 10.20 28.25
N ASP A 981 22.22 9.83 27.70
CA ASP A 981 23.39 10.70 27.74
C ASP A 981 23.18 11.88 26.78
N TYR A 982 23.29 13.11 27.29
CA TYR A 982 22.94 14.33 26.56
C TYR A 982 23.75 15.53 27.09
N ASP A 983 24.18 16.40 26.17
CA ASP A 983 24.86 17.65 26.52
C ASP A 983 23.82 18.74 26.82
N TYR A 984 23.69 19.10 28.10
CA TYR A 984 22.76 20.13 28.57
C TYR A 984 23.29 21.57 28.40
N SER A 985 24.35 21.79 27.60
CA SER A 985 24.92 23.11 27.34
C SER A 985 24.61 23.64 25.94
N GLY A 986 24.29 24.95 25.85
CA GLY A 986 23.95 25.60 24.57
C GLY A 986 22.68 25.04 23.94
N LEU A 987 21.59 24.98 24.71
CA LEU A 987 20.32 24.39 24.30
C LEU A 987 19.60 25.24 23.27
N GLU A 988 19.24 24.62 22.14
CA GLU A 988 18.61 25.31 21.00
C GLU A 988 17.20 24.80 20.65
N PHE A 989 16.85 23.57 21.05
CA PHE A 989 15.60 22.89 20.68
C PHE A 989 14.97 22.20 21.89
N SER A 990 13.64 22.21 21.98
CA SER A 990 12.90 21.43 22.98
C SER A 990 13.10 19.94 22.76
N ARG A 991 13.25 19.16 23.85
CA ARG A 991 13.42 17.70 23.77
C ARG A 991 12.71 16.97 24.90
N THR A 992 12.26 15.75 24.62
CA THR A 992 11.74 14.81 25.63
C THR A 992 12.78 13.73 25.91
N PHE A 993 12.96 13.39 27.19
CA PHE A 993 13.84 12.32 27.65
C PHE A 993 13.05 11.28 28.42
N ASP A 994 13.11 10.02 27.98
CA ASP A 994 12.47 8.89 28.65
C ASP A 994 13.47 8.12 29.52
N ALA A 995 13.03 7.73 30.71
CA ALA A 995 13.84 7.00 31.67
C ALA A 995 14.13 5.56 31.20
N ILE A 996 15.40 5.24 30.95
CA ILE A 996 15.83 3.92 30.49
C ILE A 996 15.93 2.98 31.70
N TYR A 997 14.96 2.08 31.85
CA TYR A 997 14.94 1.06 32.90
C TYR A 997 15.64 -0.24 32.46
N THR A 998 16.83 -0.50 32.97
CA THR A 998 17.61 -1.71 32.67
C THR A 998 17.47 -2.76 33.77
N PRO A 999 17.15 -4.03 33.47
CA PRO A 999 17.06 -5.09 34.47
C PRO A 999 18.37 -5.28 35.25
N MET A 1000 18.28 -5.42 36.57
CA MET A 1000 19.47 -5.64 37.41
C MET A 1000 20.15 -6.98 37.09
N ILE A 1001 21.47 -6.92 36.89
CA ILE A 1001 22.32 -8.08 36.62
C ILE A 1001 22.28 -9.02 37.82
N GLN A 1002 21.86 -10.27 37.59
CA GLN A 1002 21.65 -11.26 38.68
C GLN A 1002 22.93 -12.01 39.08
N VAL A 1003 23.93 -12.04 38.20
CA VAL A 1003 25.18 -12.78 38.41
C VAL A 1003 26.36 -12.04 37.78
N LEU A 1004 27.39 -11.75 38.57
CA LEU A 1004 28.69 -11.29 38.07
C LEU A 1004 29.70 -12.44 38.03
N SER A 1005 30.56 -12.45 37.01
CA SER A 1005 31.61 -13.45 36.82
C SER A 1005 33.00 -12.86 37.05
N SER A 1006 33.95 -13.69 37.51
CA SER A 1006 35.32 -13.25 37.77
C SER A 1006 36.18 -13.07 36.51
N ASP A 1007 35.72 -13.59 35.38
CA ASP A 1007 36.41 -13.64 34.09
C ASP A 1007 35.38 -13.96 33.00
N SER A 1008 35.08 -12.98 32.14
CA SER A 1008 34.06 -13.09 31.09
C SER A 1008 34.52 -13.90 29.87
N THR A 1009 35.81 -14.20 29.75
CA THR A 1009 36.40 -14.83 28.55
C THR A 1009 36.46 -16.37 28.61
N ASN A 1010 36.25 -16.94 29.80
CA ASN A 1010 36.41 -18.37 30.04
C ASN A 1010 35.03 -19.07 30.12
N PRO A 1011 34.76 -20.14 29.35
CA PRO A 1011 33.48 -20.87 29.39
C PRO A 1011 33.15 -21.50 30.76
N GLN A 1012 34.10 -21.56 31.70
CA GLN A 1012 33.82 -21.81 33.13
C GLN A 1012 34.59 -20.80 34.01
N PRO A 1013 33.98 -19.66 34.39
CA PRO A 1013 34.63 -18.67 35.24
C PRO A 1013 35.00 -19.25 36.61
N LYS A 1014 36.13 -18.81 37.17
CA LYS A 1014 36.65 -19.38 38.42
C LYS A 1014 35.76 -19.10 39.62
N LEU A 1015 35.16 -17.91 39.68
CA LEU A 1015 34.19 -17.50 40.70
C LEU A 1015 33.00 -16.78 40.04
N LEU A 1016 31.80 -17.05 40.54
CA LEU A 1016 30.59 -16.29 40.27
C LEU A 1016 30.07 -15.70 41.58
N VAL A 1017 29.34 -14.58 41.51
CA VAL A 1017 28.57 -14.04 42.63
C VAL A 1017 27.14 -13.74 42.17
N GLU A 1018 26.16 -14.15 42.96
CA GLU A 1018 24.73 -13.90 42.80
C GLU A 1018 24.31 -12.70 43.66
N GLY A 1019 23.42 -11.86 43.15
CA GLY A 1019 22.96 -10.64 43.81
C GLY A 1019 22.12 -9.80 42.86
N GLU A 1020 21.82 -8.57 43.25
CA GLU A 1020 21.26 -7.54 42.36
C GLU A 1020 22.40 -6.56 42.07
N PHE A 1021 22.79 -6.41 40.81
CA PHE A 1021 23.95 -5.62 40.39
C PHE A 1021 23.61 -4.66 39.24
N ASN A 1022 24.33 -3.54 39.16
CA ASN A 1022 24.32 -2.66 37.97
C ASN A 1022 25.53 -2.96 37.06
N GLU A 1023 25.70 -2.18 35.99
CA GLU A 1023 26.77 -2.39 35.00
C GLU A 1023 28.18 -2.01 35.52
N ASP A 1024 28.29 -1.06 36.44
CA ASP A 1024 29.56 -0.68 37.08
C ASP A 1024 30.08 -1.74 38.07
N ASP A 1025 29.17 -2.52 38.65
CA ASP A 1025 29.49 -3.55 39.63
C ASP A 1025 30.38 -4.65 39.01
N ASN A 1026 31.54 -4.92 39.61
CA ASN A 1026 32.49 -5.90 39.05
C ASN A 1026 33.09 -6.83 40.11
N LEU A 1027 33.23 -8.10 39.73
CA LEU A 1027 33.89 -9.14 40.51
C LEU A 1027 35.30 -9.39 39.95
N LYS A 1028 36.34 -9.04 40.71
CA LYS A 1028 37.75 -9.31 40.36
C LYS A 1028 38.33 -10.37 41.28
N VAL A 1029 39.08 -11.31 40.71
CA VAL A 1029 39.67 -12.43 41.45
C VAL A 1029 41.14 -12.65 41.04
N GLU A 1030 42.05 -12.69 42.01
CA GLU A 1030 43.50 -12.89 41.80
C GLU A 1030 43.98 -14.19 42.44
N GLU A 1031 44.80 -14.98 41.75
CA GLU A 1031 45.43 -16.16 42.37
C GLU A 1031 46.60 -15.77 43.29
N ILE A 1032 46.57 -16.24 44.54
CA ILE A 1032 47.68 -16.09 45.48
C ILE A 1032 48.49 -17.39 45.52
N ASN A 1033 49.69 -17.36 44.94
CA ASN A 1033 50.64 -18.47 44.94
C ASN A 1033 50.91 -19.01 46.37
N CYS A 1034 50.59 -20.28 46.60
CA CYS A 1034 50.62 -20.92 47.93
C CYS A 1034 51.50 -22.18 47.99
N THR A 1035 52.80 -22.04 47.73
CA THR A 1035 53.77 -23.13 47.91
C THR A 1035 53.92 -23.53 49.39
N ASN A 1036 53.70 -24.82 49.68
CA ASN A 1036 53.93 -25.49 50.98
C ASN A 1036 53.20 -24.92 52.22
N LYS A 1037 52.15 -24.09 52.04
CA LYS A 1037 51.32 -23.61 53.16
C LYS A 1037 50.35 -24.69 53.65
N LYS A 1038 50.09 -24.70 54.95
CA LYS A 1038 49.05 -25.52 55.59
C LYS A 1038 48.09 -24.65 56.38
N ILE A 1039 46.80 -24.77 56.11
CA ILE A 1039 45.75 -24.12 56.90
C ILE A 1039 45.14 -25.19 57.81
N ASN A 1040 45.16 -24.95 59.13
CA ASN A 1040 44.68 -25.89 60.15
C ASN A 1040 45.24 -27.32 59.98
N ASN A 1041 46.57 -27.43 59.82
CA ASN A 1041 47.36 -28.66 59.59
C ASN A 1041 47.05 -29.44 58.29
N ARG A 1042 46.23 -28.91 57.37
CA ARG A 1042 45.88 -29.55 56.10
C ARG A 1042 46.56 -28.86 54.91
N PRO A 1043 46.89 -29.58 53.83
CA PRO A 1043 47.48 -28.98 52.64
C PRO A 1043 46.48 -28.02 51.98
N GLN A 1044 46.95 -26.81 51.72
CA GLN A 1044 46.26 -25.82 50.91
C GLN A 1044 46.48 -26.15 49.42
N ILE A 1045 45.42 -26.08 48.62
CA ILE A 1045 45.43 -26.42 47.19
C ILE A 1045 45.63 -25.14 46.37
N GLU A 1046 44.75 -24.17 46.61
CA GLU A 1046 44.68 -22.88 45.91
C GLU A 1046 44.35 -21.79 46.92
N GLN A 1047 44.66 -20.54 46.57
CA GLN A 1047 44.18 -19.36 47.27
C GLN A 1047 43.82 -18.27 46.27
N TRP A 1048 42.71 -17.58 46.54
CA TRP A 1048 42.16 -16.54 45.68
C TRP A 1048 41.89 -15.30 46.52
N ARG A 1049 42.26 -14.12 46.04
CA ARG A 1049 41.77 -12.84 46.57
C ARG A 1049 40.53 -12.47 45.77
N VAL A 1050 39.43 -12.21 46.45
CA VAL A 1050 38.15 -11.81 45.86
C VAL A 1050 37.90 -10.35 46.20
N MET A 1051 37.58 -9.56 45.18
CA MET A 1051 37.22 -8.16 45.29
C MET A 1051 35.90 -7.93 44.57
N LEU A 1052 34.83 -7.65 45.31
CA LEU A 1052 33.55 -7.21 44.77
C LEU A 1052 33.44 -5.70 44.93
N ASN A 1053 33.57 -4.99 43.83
CA ASN A 1053 33.33 -3.55 43.78
C ASN A 1053 31.83 -3.36 43.54
N THR A 1054 31.13 -2.86 44.54
CA THR A 1054 29.72 -2.45 44.43
C THR A 1054 29.41 -1.37 45.45
N THR A 1055 28.62 -0.38 45.07
CA THR A 1055 28.25 0.78 45.90
C THR A 1055 27.29 0.35 47.02
N GLU A 1056 26.10 -0.17 46.68
CA GLU A 1056 25.02 -0.33 47.66
C GLU A 1056 24.61 -1.78 47.96
N ASN A 1057 24.77 -2.71 47.02
CA ASN A 1057 24.13 -4.03 47.10
C ASN A 1057 24.92 -5.10 47.89
N LYS A 1058 24.18 -6.15 48.29
CA LYS A 1058 24.69 -7.31 49.03
C LYS A 1058 24.68 -8.54 48.14
N ALA A 1059 25.83 -9.18 48.00
CA ALA A 1059 25.94 -10.51 47.41
C ALA A 1059 25.08 -11.53 48.19
N SER A 1060 24.23 -12.25 47.48
CA SER A 1060 23.37 -13.30 48.02
C SER A 1060 24.13 -14.63 48.19
N ALA A 1061 24.97 -14.99 47.21
CA ALA A 1061 25.78 -16.20 47.25
C ALA A 1061 27.00 -16.11 46.32
N TYR A 1062 28.04 -16.91 46.57
CA TYR A 1062 29.20 -17.07 45.70
C TYR A 1062 29.35 -18.52 45.25
N ARG A 1063 29.73 -18.74 43.98
CA ARG A 1063 30.00 -20.07 43.41
C ARG A 1063 31.48 -20.17 42.99
N LEU A 1064 32.28 -21.00 43.65
CA LEU A 1064 33.67 -21.29 43.24
C LEU A 1064 33.74 -22.54 42.36
N LEU A 1065 34.39 -22.46 41.19
CA LEU A 1065 34.65 -23.62 40.35
C LEU A 1065 35.55 -24.61 41.10
N LYS A 1066 35.08 -25.85 41.24
CA LYS A 1066 35.75 -26.87 42.04
C LYS A 1066 37.10 -27.27 41.41
N PRO A 1067 38.22 -27.22 42.15
CA PRO A 1067 39.52 -27.67 41.63
C PRO A 1067 39.55 -29.19 41.40
N ASP A 1068 40.31 -29.61 40.39
CA ASP A 1068 40.28 -30.97 39.83
C ASP A 1068 41.01 -31.99 40.72
N THR A 1069 40.34 -32.31 41.84
CA THR A 1069 40.88 -33.12 42.93
C THR A 1069 39.93 -34.25 43.29
N LYS A 1070 40.50 -35.43 43.59
CA LYS A 1070 39.74 -36.64 43.98
C LYS A 1070 39.30 -36.63 45.45
N ASN A 1071 39.86 -35.74 46.25
CA ASN A 1071 39.52 -35.57 47.66
C ASN A 1071 38.32 -34.62 47.84
N LYS A 1072 37.62 -34.71 48.97
CA LYS A 1072 36.61 -33.69 49.32
C LYS A 1072 37.34 -32.41 49.70
N ILE A 1073 36.87 -31.26 49.23
CA ILE A 1073 37.46 -29.96 49.58
C ILE A 1073 36.72 -29.28 50.72
N LEU A 1074 37.35 -28.26 51.31
CA LEU A 1074 36.76 -27.33 52.28
C LEU A 1074 37.25 -25.92 51.95
N LEU A 1075 36.34 -24.95 52.01
CA LEU A 1075 36.66 -23.53 51.85
C LEU A 1075 36.89 -22.87 53.20
N TYR A 1076 37.91 -22.00 53.26
CA TYR A 1076 38.17 -21.10 54.37
C TYR A 1076 38.26 -19.67 53.84
N GLU A 1077 37.62 -18.75 54.54
CA GLU A 1077 37.72 -17.31 54.36
C GLU A 1077 38.75 -16.75 55.34
N LYS A 1078 39.57 -15.79 54.91
CA LYS A 1078 40.48 -15.05 55.79
C LYS A 1078 39.88 -13.71 56.15
N THR A 1079 39.59 -13.50 57.43
CA THR A 1079 39.18 -12.22 58.00
C THR A 1079 40.09 -11.88 59.18
N ASN A 1080 40.65 -10.66 59.21
CA ASN A 1080 41.55 -10.17 60.26
C ASN A 1080 42.67 -11.17 60.65
N ASP A 1081 43.41 -11.65 59.63
CA ASP A 1081 44.49 -12.65 59.71
C ASP A 1081 44.12 -14.03 60.31
N LYS A 1082 42.83 -14.36 60.44
CA LYS A 1082 42.35 -15.68 60.88
C LYS A 1082 41.52 -16.37 59.81
N TRP A 1083 41.75 -17.66 59.65
CA TRP A 1083 41.02 -18.52 58.71
C TRP A 1083 39.73 -19.08 59.35
N LYS A 1084 38.58 -18.59 58.92
CA LYS A 1084 37.24 -19.06 59.28
C LYS A 1084 36.77 -20.09 58.26
N LYS A 1085 36.24 -21.23 58.72
CA LYS A 1085 35.70 -22.26 57.82
C LYS A 1085 34.33 -21.84 57.31
N LEU A 1086 34.12 -21.86 55.99
CA LEU A 1086 32.81 -21.59 55.39
C LEU A 1086 31.90 -22.83 55.42
N LYS A 1087 30.60 -22.60 55.37
CA LYS A 1087 29.58 -23.61 55.06
C LYS A 1087 29.49 -23.69 53.54
N THR A 1088 29.53 -24.89 52.99
CA THR A 1088 29.65 -25.11 51.55
C THR A 1088 28.70 -26.20 51.08
N THR A 1089 27.96 -25.92 50.01
CA THR A 1089 27.15 -26.91 49.27
C THR A 1089 27.80 -27.15 47.90
N VAL A 1090 27.78 -28.38 47.40
CA VAL A 1090 28.30 -28.69 46.05
C VAL A 1090 27.13 -28.71 45.09
N ASP A 1091 27.24 -27.97 43.99
CA ASP A 1091 26.26 -27.94 42.91
C ASP A 1091 26.96 -28.08 41.56
N GLY A 1092 26.72 -29.19 40.85
CA GLY A 1092 27.44 -29.55 39.63
C GLY A 1092 28.98 -29.46 39.79
N SER A 1093 29.59 -28.60 38.95
CA SER A 1093 31.04 -28.31 38.95
C SER A 1093 31.45 -27.23 39.96
N TYR A 1094 30.50 -26.57 40.63
CA TYR A 1094 30.74 -25.45 41.52
C TYR A 1094 30.52 -25.80 43.00
N VAL A 1095 31.06 -24.95 43.88
CA VAL A 1095 30.84 -24.99 45.33
C VAL A 1095 30.27 -23.65 45.78
N LEU A 1096 29.03 -23.70 46.26
CA LEU A 1096 28.29 -22.54 46.77
C LEU A 1096 28.70 -22.24 48.21
N PHE A 1097 28.88 -20.96 48.52
CA PHE A 1097 29.08 -20.43 49.87
C PHE A 1097 28.52 -19.01 50.00
N GLU A 1098 28.26 -18.58 51.24
CA GLU A 1098 27.75 -17.26 51.58
C GLU A 1098 28.80 -16.51 52.44
N THR A 1099 28.99 -15.21 52.21
CA THR A 1099 29.73 -14.31 53.10
C THR A 1099 29.25 -12.87 52.96
N ASP A 1100 29.31 -12.11 54.06
CA ASP A 1100 29.00 -10.68 54.13
C ASP A 1100 30.18 -9.79 53.70
N SER A 1101 31.34 -10.37 53.42
CA SER A 1101 32.59 -9.65 53.07
C SER A 1101 32.63 -9.25 51.60
N LYS A 1102 32.68 -7.94 51.28
CA LYS A 1102 32.91 -7.45 49.89
C LYS A 1102 34.32 -7.81 49.36
N ASN A 1103 35.34 -7.74 50.23
CA ASN A 1103 36.74 -8.03 49.89
C ASN A 1103 37.31 -9.09 50.87
N PHE A 1104 37.79 -10.23 50.37
CA PHE A 1104 38.28 -11.34 51.21
C PHE A 1104 39.32 -12.23 50.50
N GLU A 1105 40.10 -13.00 51.28
CA GLU A 1105 40.93 -14.09 50.72
C GLU A 1105 40.26 -15.45 51.00
N LEU A 1106 40.10 -16.26 49.95
CA LEU A 1106 39.50 -17.58 49.98
C LEU A 1106 40.58 -18.65 49.77
N ALA A 1107 40.66 -19.65 50.63
CA ALA A 1107 41.57 -20.78 50.47
C ALA A 1107 40.82 -22.10 50.33
N VAL A 1108 41.24 -22.90 49.34
CA VAL A 1108 40.73 -24.26 49.12
C VAL A 1108 41.68 -25.26 49.77
N VAL A 1109 41.14 -26.16 50.59
CA VAL A 1109 41.93 -27.07 51.45
C VAL A 1109 41.41 -28.50 51.31
N GLU A 1110 42.30 -29.48 51.15
CA GLU A 1110 41.87 -30.88 51.09
C GLU A 1110 41.37 -31.39 52.45
N LYS A 1111 40.27 -32.15 52.42
CA LYS A 1111 39.83 -33.00 53.51
C LYS A 1111 40.45 -34.38 53.36
N GLU A 1112 41.51 -34.67 54.13
CA GLU A 1112 42.05 -36.03 54.23
C GLU A 1112 40.93 -37.05 54.51
N ALA A 1113 41.00 -38.21 53.85
CA ALA A 1113 40.12 -39.33 54.14
C ALA A 1113 40.29 -39.80 55.59
N ASP A 1114 39.18 -40.05 56.28
CA ASP A 1114 39.19 -40.43 57.69
C ASP A 1114 39.78 -41.84 57.88
N LYS A 1115 41.05 -41.87 58.31
CA LYS A 1115 41.83 -43.10 58.49
C LYS A 1115 41.29 -43.98 59.62
N THR A 1116 40.36 -43.51 60.46
CA THR A 1116 39.74 -44.31 61.53
C THR A 1116 39.05 -45.58 61.00
N LEU A 1117 38.42 -45.53 59.82
CA LEU A 1117 37.78 -46.71 59.22
C LEU A 1117 38.80 -47.81 58.88
N TYR A 1118 39.96 -47.42 58.34
CA TYR A 1118 41.06 -48.35 58.03
C TYR A 1118 41.75 -48.88 59.29
N ILE A 1119 41.84 -48.09 60.35
CA ILE A 1119 42.34 -48.54 61.66
C ILE A 1119 41.38 -49.57 62.26
N CYS A 1120 40.06 -49.33 62.21
CA CYS A 1120 39.06 -50.29 62.66
C CYS A 1120 39.10 -51.61 61.87
N LEU A 1121 39.24 -51.54 60.53
CA LEU A 1121 39.41 -52.71 59.67
C LEU A 1121 40.72 -53.47 59.97
N GLY A 1122 41.81 -52.75 60.27
CA GLY A 1122 43.09 -53.34 60.69
C GLY A 1122 42.99 -54.10 62.01
N ILE A 1123 42.32 -53.53 63.02
CA ILE A 1123 42.06 -54.20 64.31
C ILE A 1123 41.22 -55.47 64.10
N LEU A 1124 40.19 -55.39 63.26
CA LEU A 1124 39.34 -56.54 62.91
C LEU A 1124 40.17 -57.68 62.25
N LEU A 1125 41.07 -57.32 61.32
CA LEU A 1125 41.98 -58.26 60.66
C LEU A 1125 42.95 -58.95 61.63
N VAL A 1126 43.51 -58.21 62.59
CA VAL A 1126 44.36 -58.78 63.66
C VAL A 1126 43.55 -59.74 64.55
N PHE A 1127 42.31 -59.39 64.88
CA PHE A 1127 41.41 -60.25 65.67
C PHE A 1127 41.06 -61.56 64.93
N ILE A 1128 40.80 -61.48 63.62
CA ILE A 1128 40.58 -62.63 62.74
C ILE A 1128 41.85 -63.50 62.63
N LEU A 1129 43.03 -62.89 62.47
CA LEU A 1129 44.32 -63.61 62.45
C LEU A 1129 44.59 -64.33 63.77
N PHE A 1130 44.30 -63.71 64.92
CA PHE A 1130 44.41 -64.32 66.23
C PHE A 1130 43.47 -65.52 66.39
N MET A 1131 42.21 -65.40 65.93
CA MET A 1131 41.25 -66.51 65.84
C MET A 1131 41.78 -67.66 64.95
N ILE A 1132 42.34 -67.35 63.78
CA ILE A 1132 42.93 -68.34 62.86
C ILE A 1132 44.15 -69.02 63.49
N MET A 1133 45.01 -68.30 64.22
CA MET A 1133 46.15 -68.88 64.95
C MET A 1133 45.68 -69.82 66.07
N LYS A 1134 44.63 -69.44 66.82
CA LYS A 1134 44.02 -70.29 67.86
C LYS A 1134 43.41 -71.56 67.24
N LYS A 1135 42.78 -71.46 66.06
CA LYS A 1135 42.24 -72.59 65.29
C LYS A 1135 43.36 -73.49 64.71
N LYS A 1136 44.46 -72.92 64.19
CA LYS A 1136 45.66 -73.67 63.73
C LYS A 1136 46.40 -74.38 64.88
N ARG A 1137 46.47 -73.79 66.09
CA ARG A 1137 47.01 -74.46 67.29
C ARG A 1137 46.16 -75.66 67.74
N LYS A 1138 44.82 -75.58 67.67
CA LYS A 1138 43.94 -76.75 67.90
C LYS A 1138 44.09 -77.80 66.77
N ALA A 1139 44.13 -77.40 65.50
CA ALA A 1139 44.26 -78.32 64.37
C ALA A 1139 45.58 -79.10 64.33
N ARG A 1140 46.69 -78.54 64.84
CA ARG A 1140 47.98 -79.24 64.96
C ARG A 1140 47.98 -80.40 65.98
N LYS A 1141 46.99 -80.51 66.88
CA LYS A 1141 46.82 -81.68 67.77
C LYS A 1141 45.93 -82.80 67.19
N ALA A 1142 45.20 -82.56 66.10
CA ALA A 1142 44.22 -83.51 65.56
C ALA A 1142 44.68 -84.26 64.29
N LYS A 1143 45.83 -83.91 63.70
CA LYS A 1143 46.34 -84.52 62.45
C LYS A 1143 47.36 -85.64 62.68
N LYS A 1144 47.04 -86.55 63.62
CA LYS A 1144 47.80 -87.80 63.88
C LYS A 1144 46.94 -89.05 63.60
N ALA A 1145 46.15 -89.01 62.52
CA ALA A 1145 45.41 -90.14 61.94
C ALA A 1145 45.21 -89.95 60.41
N SER A 1146 45.29 -91.07 59.65
CA SER A 1146 44.98 -91.33 58.22
C SER A 1146 44.65 -90.15 57.26
N LYS A 1147 45.35 -89.89 56.14
CA LYS A 1147 45.53 -90.66 54.86
C LYS A 1147 44.22 -91.10 54.14
N ALA A 1148 43.87 -90.44 53.00
CA ALA A 1148 43.62 -91.06 51.68
C ALA A 1148 43.14 -90.06 50.57
N LYS A 1149 43.69 -90.19 49.34
CA LYS A 1149 43.20 -89.90 47.93
C LYS A 1149 42.37 -88.60 47.63
N LYS A 1150 42.79 -87.68 46.73
CA LYS A 1150 42.72 -87.64 45.22
C LYS A 1150 41.26 -87.52 44.66
N THR A 1151 40.85 -86.74 43.63
CA THR A 1151 41.52 -85.97 42.53
C THR A 1151 40.57 -85.01 41.71
N SER A 1152 41.09 -83.85 41.24
CA SER A 1152 40.88 -83.04 39.98
C SER A 1152 39.53 -82.82 39.19
N LYS A 1153 39.51 -81.71 38.38
CA LYS A 1153 38.65 -81.29 37.20
C LYS A 1153 37.62 -80.14 37.43
N THR A 1154 37.13 -79.28 36.49
CA THR A 1154 37.54 -78.72 35.14
C THR A 1154 36.67 -77.52 34.62
N LYS A 1155 37.26 -76.60 33.82
CA LYS A 1155 36.73 -75.90 32.57
C LYS A 1155 35.70 -74.71 32.53
N LYS A 1156 36.12 -73.64 31.80
CA LYS A 1156 35.57 -72.89 30.62
C LYS A 1156 34.14 -72.24 30.52
N ALA A 1157 34.15 -70.90 30.32
CA ALA A 1157 33.70 -70.12 29.10
C ALA A 1157 32.16 -69.89 28.78
N PRO A 1158 31.74 -69.19 27.68
CA PRO A 1158 31.22 -67.77 27.74
C PRO A 1158 29.96 -67.43 26.87
N LYS A 1159 29.44 -66.16 26.87
CA LYS A 1159 28.87 -65.42 25.67
C LYS A 1159 28.30 -63.98 25.95
N LYS A 1160 28.08 -63.20 24.87
CA LYS A 1160 27.55 -61.80 24.77
C LYS A 1160 26.00 -61.73 24.63
N LYS A 1161 25.33 -60.60 25.01
CA LYS A 1161 24.52 -59.71 24.11
C LYS A 1161 23.68 -58.61 24.83
N LYS A 1162 23.45 -57.49 24.10
CA LYS A 1162 22.25 -56.60 23.99
C LYS A 1162 21.81 -55.57 25.08
N THR A 1163 22.01 -54.29 24.75
CA THR A 1163 21.02 -53.17 24.54
C THR A 1163 19.91 -52.78 25.54
N HIS A 1164 19.71 -51.44 25.64
CA HIS A 1164 18.55 -50.67 26.14
C HIS A 1164 18.38 -50.58 27.68
N LYS A 1165 17.75 -49.54 28.26
CA LYS A 1165 16.86 -48.49 27.69
C LYS A 1165 16.98 -47.15 28.45
N LYS A 1166 16.49 -46.05 27.86
CA LYS A 1166 16.34 -44.71 28.48
C LYS A 1166 15.53 -44.75 29.79
N LYS A 1167 15.87 -43.86 30.73
CA LYS A 1167 14.92 -42.89 31.28
C LYS A 1167 15.66 -41.61 31.63
#